data_AF-A0AAJ7S359-F1
#
_entry.id   AF-A0AAJ7S359-F1
#
_cell.length_a   1.000
_cell.length_b   1.000
_cell.length_c   1.000
_cell.angle_alpha   90.00
_cell.angle_beta   90.00
_cell.angle_gamma   90.00
#
_symmetry.space_group_name_H-M   'P 1'
#
loop_
_entity.id
_entity.type
_entity.pdbx_description
1 polymer ?
#
loop_
_entity_poly.entity_id
_entity_poly.type
_entity_poly.pdbx_seq_one_letter_code
_entity_poly.pdbx_strand_id
1 'polypeptide(L)'
;MKPSHRLPIILIAIQKANMAYLPLDVEYPKARVKHILQEAKPFMIVIEEKADSMTYEGTRTVSYNELLKLSESEVNDNLEVEEDPEETAIILYTSGSTGTPKGVLLSHTTVLNRLQWYWQELPYAVDEDHCVFKTSLIFVDSVTEIWGSLLQGRTLVVVPRHITKNPKRFVALLEKYKIQRLMLVPTLLQSILMYFSLRCKDNVLRSLKLWICTGETLSISLAEEFFTTFENSNKILANFYGTTEIGDVVYHLLSDRRQLQSAEKVPIGKPLDNSIIYIVNEGMQPVPQGELGEMIVAGRNLATGYIHDPESQKFQANPFTTDSNYSRIYRTGDYARIINGVIIYEGRLDSQIKVRGHRVDLTEVEKMVSKAPGVSKVVALCHKPGELSQALIAFVTIADNSSTCELEIKTFLQTMLPVYMMPRVVIVDDIPLLTNGKIDRQALLKHFETANTRNEDDHNMVCDYTGVPERDLEKAKVLFPTVASAIGNADIVRIDSNFYELGGNSLNSVHTVMKLWNQGYKISITQFVTAKSLSEIIDRMIKIKMDDKVSDSWDFDEDEIVYEMINDSHQADAIKIITEGFCCCGGTCLIPGVTREDYRILMEQLWNPLVEQNLSFLAKSSRDGRTIGIGINFDLWDMPKLILDSKLRIIFDFLEQLEAPIRKQELPEGKGQIIYCFMMATSCKLRPAQNVIVMKELEAYCLRLARRRKYAGVFTTNTSPLTQQLAEVFGYKPIMTYRMNRYCAPDGTKPFEEVSDNQLAICSLKMFGPAKYIFRDDQCCRLNIY
;
A
#
# COMPACT_ATOMS: atom_id res chain seq x y z
N MET A 1 7.25 -5.33 11.59
CA MET A 1 8.37 -5.50 10.62
C MET A 1 7.83 -5.40 9.19
N LYS A 2 8.61 -4.89 8.24
CA LYS A 2 8.19 -4.77 6.83
C LYS A 2 8.35 -6.12 6.11
N PRO A 3 7.57 -6.38 5.04
CA PRO A 3 7.73 -7.59 4.22
C PRO A 3 9.15 -7.68 3.64
N SER A 4 9.95 -8.60 4.17
CA SER A 4 11.32 -8.91 3.74
C SER A 4 11.70 -10.33 4.16
N HIS A 5 12.88 -10.82 3.75
CA HIS A 5 13.40 -12.13 4.18
C HIS A 5 13.51 -12.28 5.71
N ARG A 6 13.65 -11.17 6.46
CA ARG A 6 13.72 -11.18 7.92
C ARG A 6 12.41 -11.64 8.58
N LEU A 7 11.29 -11.42 7.89
CA LEU A 7 9.97 -11.68 8.46
C LEU A 7 9.70 -13.18 8.65
N PRO A 8 9.84 -14.05 7.63
CA PRO A 8 9.80 -15.50 7.84
C PRO A 8 10.81 -16.02 8.86
N ILE A 9 12.03 -15.46 8.91
CA ILE A 9 13.06 -15.85 9.89
C ILE A 9 12.56 -15.64 11.33
N ILE A 10 11.98 -14.47 11.63
CA ILE A 10 11.43 -14.19 12.95
C ILE A 10 10.23 -15.06 13.28
N LEU A 11 9.33 -15.31 12.32
CA LEU A 11 8.19 -16.20 12.55
C LEU A 11 8.66 -17.61 12.91
N ILE A 12 9.67 -18.14 12.21
CA ILE A 12 10.29 -19.44 12.53
C ILE A 12 10.95 -19.42 13.91
N ALA A 13 11.68 -18.34 14.24
CA ALA A 13 12.33 -18.21 15.54
C ALA A 13 11.32 -18.21 16.70
N ILE A 14 10.19 -17.51 16.54
CA ILE A 14 9.09 -17.48 17.52
C ILE A 14 8.51 -18.88 17.72
N GLN A 15 8.21 -19.59 16.63
CA GLN A 15 7.67 -20.97 16.71
C GLN A 15 8.68 -21.95 17.32
N LYS A 16 9.96 -21.86 16.96
CA LYS A 16 11.04 -22.68 17.55
C LYS A 16 11.25 -22.42 19.04
N ALA A 17 10.87 -21.23 19.53
CA ALA A 17 10.91 -20.89 20.96
C ALA A 17 9.61 -21.31 21.70
N ASN A 18 8.74 -22.09 21.05
CA ASN A 18 7.43 -22.50 21.55
C ASN A 18 6.55 -21.30 21.98
N MET A 19 6.52 -20.26 21.14
CA MET A 19 5.74 -19.04 21.36
C MET A 19 4.76 -18.80 20.22
N ALA A 20 3.64 -18.15 20.54
CA ALA A 20 2.69 -17.65 19.54
C ALA A 20 3.17 -16.31 18.95
N TYR A 21 2.98 -16.11 17.65
CA TYR A 21 3.14 -14.77 17.07
C TYR A 21 1.79 -14.04 16.91
N LEU A 22 1.81 -12.73 17.17
CA LEU A 22 0.71 -11.81 16.94
C LEU A 22 1.20 -10.70 16.00
N PRO A 23 0.74 -10.66 14.73
CA PRO A 23 1.16 -9.63 13.79
C PRO A 23 0.40 -8.32 14.03
N LEU A 24 1.15 -7.21 14.06
CA LEU A 24 0.61 -5.85 14.12
C LEU A 24 0.88 -5.11 12.81
N ASP A 25 -0.15 -4.44 12.27
CA ASP A 25 0.00 -3.58 11.11
C ASP A 25 0.50 -2.19 11.55
N VAL A 26 1.56 -1.71 10.90
CA VAL A 26 2.14 -0.39 11.15
C VAL A 26 1.23 0.75 10.69
N GLU A 27 0.27 0.45 9.81
CA GLU A 27 -0.75 1.41 9.35
C GLU A 27 -1.93 1.54 10.32
N TYR A 28 -1.97 0.75 11.40
CA TYR A 28 -3.03 0.88 12.40
C TYR A 28 -2.89 2.16 13.24
N PRO A 29 -4.00 2.86 13.55
CA PRO A 29 -3.97 3.98 14.48
C PRO A 29 -3.40 3.55 15.85
N LYS A 30 -2.65 4.46 16.50
CA LYS A 30 -2.01 4.20 17.82
C LYS A 30 -3.01 3.69 18.86
N ALA A 31 -4.24 4.19 18.86
CA ALA A 31 -5.30 3.75 19.77
C ALA A 31 -5.67 2.26 19.58
N ARG A 32 -5.74 1.80 18.32
CA ARG A 32 -6.03 0.39 18.00
C ARG A 32 -4.89 -0.52 18.43
N VAL A 33 -3.64 -0.12 18.17
CA VAL A 33 -2.44 -0.86 18.62
C VAL A 33 -2.42 -0.96 20.14
N LYS A 34 -2.65 0.14 20.85
CA LYS A 34 -2.70 0.18 22.33
C LYS A 34 -3.75 -0.79 22.88
N HIS A 35 -4.94 -0.83 22.29
CA HIS A 35 -6.00 -1.75 22.71
C HIS A 35 -5.58 -3.22 22.56
N ILE A 36 -5.02 -3.58 21.39
CA ILE A 36 -4.52 -4.94 21.13
C ILE A 36 -3.45 -5.33 22.16
N LEU A 37 -2.49 -4.44 22.45
CA LEU A 37 -1.42 -4.73 23.42
C LEU A 37 -1.92 -4.87 24.86
N GLN A 38 -2.89 -4.05 25.26
CA GLN A 38 -3.50 -4.13 26.59
C GLN A 38 -4.25 -5.45 26.79
N GLU A 39 -4.87 -5.96 25.73
CA GLU A 39 -5.65 -7.19 25.74
C GLU A 39 -4.76 -8.44 25.66
N ALA A 40 -3.85 -8.48 24.68
CA ALA A 40 -3.00 -9.64 24.40
C ALA A 40 -1.78 -9.76 25.34
N LYS A 41 -1.33 -8.65 25.94
CA LYS A 41 -0.17 -8.57 26.87
C LYS A 41 1.04 -9.39 26.38
N PRO A 42 1.56 -9.14 25.16
CA PRO A 42 2.63 -9.96 24.61
C PRO A 42 3.91 -9.85 25.46
N PHE A 43 4.65 -10.96 25.57
CA PHE A 43 5.92 -11.01 26.30
C PHE A 43 6.97 -10.05 25.71
N MET A 44 7.01 -9.94 24.38
CA MET A 44 7.94 -9.12 23.64
C MET A 44 7.34 -8.66 22.31
N ILE A 45 7.71 -7.47 21.86
CA ILE A 45 7.42 -6.97 20.51
C ILE A 45 8.73 -6.88 19.73
N VAL A 46 8.77 -7.55 18.58
CA VAL A 46 9.91 -7.49 17.66
C VAL A 46 9.66 -6.43 16.59
N ILE A 47 10.54 -5.44 16.53
CA ILE A 47 10.44 -4.31 15.59
C ILE A 47 11.64 -4.24 14.64
N GLU A 48 11.51 -3.41 13.59
CA GLU A 48 12.67 -2.95 12.84
C GLU A 48 13.29 -1.74 13.55
N GLU A 49 14.59 -1.49 13.35
CA GLU A 49 15.39 -0.51 14.10
C GLU A 49 14.88 0.93 13.97
N LYS A 50 14.06 1.22 12.95
CA LYS A 50 13.50 2.56 12.68
C LYS A 50 12.03 2.70 13.09
N ALA A 51 11.42 1.67 13.67
CA ALA A 51 10.03 1.77 14.11
C ALA A 51 9.92 2.63 15.38
N ASP A 52 8.87 3.45 15.46
CA ASP A 52 8.58 4.29 16.64
C ASP A 52 8.21 3.41 17.84
N SER A 53 9.16 3.22 18.77
CA SER A 53 8.96 2.42 19.97
C SER A 53 7.95 3.03 20.94
N MET A 54 7.68 4.35 20.86
CA MET A 54 6.68 5.02 21.71
C MET A 54 5.26 4.51 21.44
N THR A 55 5.01 3.90 20.28
CA THR A 55 3.71 3.29 19.96
C THR A 55 3.42 2.04 20.80
N TYR A 56 4.44 1.45 21.42
CA TYR A 56 4.39 0.17 22.12
C TYR A 56 4.68 0.29 23.63
N GLU A 57 4.45 1.48 24.19
CA GLU A 57 4.72 1.79 25.60
C GLU A 57 4.09 0.76 26.55
N GLY A 58 4.88 0.30 27.54
CA GLY A 58 4.46 -0.70 28.53
C GLY A 58 4.71 -2.16 28.12
N THR A 59 5.25 -2.43 26.92
CA THR A 59 5.66 -3.77 26.49
C THR A 59 7.15 -3.81 26.13
N ARG A 60 7.85 -4.90 26.52
CA ARG A 60 9.25 -5.09 26.16
C ARG A 60 9.40 -5.10 24.64
N THR A 61 10.11 -4.12 24.10
CA THR A 61 10.32 -3.97 22.66
C THR A 61 11.78 -4.21 22.33
N VAL A 62 12.06 -5.06 21.34
CA VAL A 62 13.41 -5.40 20.89
C VAL A 62 13.47 -5.29 19.37
N SER A 63 14.54 -4.72 18.84
CA SER A 63 14.76 -4.68 17.39
C SER A 63 15.35 -6.00 16.87
N TYR A 64 15.10 -6.28 15.60
CA TYR A 64 15.67 -7.45 14.92
C TYR A 64 17.20 -7.55 15.07
N ASN A 65 17.93 -6.44 14.87
CA ASN A 65 19.40 -6.44 15.02
C ASN A 65 19.85 -6.60 16.47
N GLU A 66 19.07 -6.18 17.46
CA GLU A 66 19.39 -6.46 18.87
C GLU A 66 19.27 -7.95 19.16
N LEU A 67 18.21 -8.61 18.68
CA LEU A 67 18.08 -10.07 18.79
C LEU A 67 19.25 -10.79 18.11
N LEU A 68 19.66 -10.34 16.90
CA LEU A 68 20.83 -10.92 16.23
C LEU A 68 22.11 -10.76 17.05
N LYS A 69 22.37 -9.58 17.62
CA LYS A 69 23.55 -9.36 18.47
C LYS A 69 23.53 -10.23 19.72
N LEU A 70 22.37 -10.38 20.36
CA LEU A 70 22.23 -11.25 21.52
C LEU A 70 22.50 -12.72 21.14
N SER A 71 22.09 -13.14 19.94
CA SER A 71 22.35 -14.51 19.48
C SER A 71 23.82 -14.82 19.16
N GLU A 72 24.69 -13.80 18.97
CA GLU A 72 26.11 -14.02 18.69
C GLU A 72 26.85 -14.73 19.84
N SER A 73 26.35 -14.61 21.07
CA SER A 73 26.90 -15.27 22.26
C SER A 73 26.22 -16.60 22.61
N GLU A 74 25.18 -17.00 21.87
CA GLU A 74 24.41 -18.21 22.13
C GLU A 74 24.98 -19.42 21.37
N VAL A 75 24.67 -20.62 21.86
CA VAL A 75 25.04 -21.86 21.16
C VAL A 75 24.06 -22.09 20.01
N ASN A 76 24.55 -22.55 18.85
CA ASN A 76 23.74 -22.82 17.66
C ASN A 76 22.98 -24.17 17.71
N ASP A 77 22.70 -24.70 18.90
CA ASP A 77 21.95 -25.93 19.07
C ASP A 77 20.43 -25.67 18.92
N ASN A 78 19.68 -26.70 18.54
CA ASN A 78 18.21 -26.58 18.57
C ASN A 78 17.74 -26.45 20.02
N LEU A 79 16.78 -25.57 20.27
CA LEU A 79 16.10 -25.50 21.55
C LEU A 79 15.35 -26.81 21.80
N GLU A 80 15.59 -27.42 22.96
CA GLU A 80 14.75 -28.50 23.47
C GLU A 80 13.56 -27.87 24.19
N VAL A 81 12.38 -28.00 23.59
CA VAL A 81 11.11 -27.54 24.13
C VAL A 81 10.13 -28.71 24.16
N GLU A 82 9.22 -28.72 25.13
CA GLU A 82 8.11 -29.68 25.14
C GLU A 82 7.12 -29.27 24.04
N GLU A 83 6.91 -30.15 23.06
CA GLU A 83 6.02 -29.89 21.93
C GLU A 83 4.60 -30.34 22.26
N ASP A 84 3.66 -29.39 22.38
CA ASP A 84 2.22 -29.67 22.46
C ASP A 84 1.49 -29.05 21.25
N PRO A 85 0.94 -29.87 20.33
CA PRO A 85 0.28 -29.35 19.14
C PRO A 85 -1.01 -28.58 19.44
N GLU A 86 -1.57 -28.70 20.64
CA GLU A 86 -2.74 -27.93 21.07
C GLU A 86 -2.38 -26.51 21.55
N GLU A 87 -1.10 -26.20 21.75
CA GLU A 87 -0.67 -24.85 22.09
C GLU A 87 -0.91 -23.85 20.95
N THR A 88 -1.12 -22.59 21.35
CA THR A 88 -1.40 -21.51 20.39
C THR A 88 -0.15 -21.19 19.57
N ALA A 89 -0.24 -21.34 18.26
CA ALA A 89 0.81 -20.98 17.32
C ALA A 89 0.67 -19.52 16.85
N ILE A 90 -0.57 -19.05 16.64
CA ILE A 90 -0.83 -17.78 15.96
C ILE A 90 -2.02 -17.08 16.61
N ILE A 91 -1.90 -15.78 16.81
CA ILE A 91 -3.01 -14.92 17.25
C ILE A 91 -3.32 -13.90 16.17
N LEU A 92 -4.55 -13.91 15.64
CA LEU A 92 -5.00 -12.97 14.61
C LEU A 92 -6.16 -12.12 15.11
N TYR A 93 -6.00 -10.80 14.99
CA TYR A 93 -7.03 -9.85 15.40
C TYR A 93 -8.05 -9.56 14.29
N THR A 94 -9.33 -9.65 14.61
CA THR A 94 -10.45 -9.33 13.70
C THR A 94 -11.28 -8.17 14.23
N SER A 95 -12.13 -7.59 13.37
CA SER A 95 -13.19 -6.66 13.76
C SER A 95 -14.27 -7.40 14.54
N GLY A 96 -14.76 -6.79 15.61
CA GLY A 96 -15.76 -7.41 16.50
C GLY A 96 -17.11 -6.71 16.43
N SER A 97 -18.18 -7.51 16.49
CA SER A 97 -19.59 -7.09 16.59
C SER A 97 -19.93 -6.22 17.79
N THR A 98 -19.12 -6.27 18.85
CA THR A 98 -19.21 -5.36 20.00
C THR A 98 -18.57 -3.98 19.74
N GLY A 99 -17.99 -3.78 18.56
CA GLY A 99 -17.23 -2.60 18.16
C GLY A 99 -15.83 -2.52 18.78
N THR A 100 -15.28 -3.65 19.22
CA THR A 100 -13.90 -3.80 19.71
C THR A 100 -13.21 -4.95 18.97
N PRO A 101 -11.94 -4.79 18.55
CA PRO A 101 -11.17 -5.88 17.96
C PRO A 101 -11.09 -7.11 18.87
N LYS A 102 -10.97 -8.30 18.29
CA LYS A 102 -10.90 -9.58 19.04
C LYS A 102 -9.74 -10.41 18.53
N GLY A 103 -8.92 -10.94 19.45
CA GLY A 103 -7.83 -11.84 19.10
C GLY A 103 -8.29 -13.29 19.01
N VAL A 104 -8.19 -13.91 17.83
CA VAL A 104 -8.49 -15.32 17.57
C VAL A 104 -7.24 -16.17 17.84
N LEU A 105 -7.39 -17.22 18.63
CA LEU A 105 -6.32 -18.15 19.03
C LEU A 105 -6.29 -19.37 18.08
N LEU A 106 -5.22 -19.52 17.30
CA LEU A 106 -5.03 -20.65 16.39
C LEU A 106 -3.93 -21.56 16.94
N SER A 107 -4.26 -22.83 17.21
CA SER A 107 -3.27 -23.83 17.64
C SER A 107 -2.45 -24.40 16.48
N HIS A 108 -1.35 -25.08 16.80
CA HIS A 108 -0.59 -25.82 15.79
C HIS A 108 -1.47 -26.86 15.08
N THR A 109 -2.28 -27.64 15.81
CA THR A 109 -3.22 -28.63 15.25
C THR A 109 -4.17 -27.99 14.24
N THR A 110 -4.78 -26.84 14.57
CA THR A 110 -5.71 -26.14 13.67
C THR A 110 -5.03 -25.74 12.36
N VAL A 111 -3.82 -25.17 12.44
CA VAL A 111 -3.06 -24.74 11.27
C VAL A 111 -2.63 -25.95 10.44
N LEU A 112 -2.08 -26.99 11.07
CA LEU A 112 -1.59 -28.19 10.40
C LEU A 112 -2.69 -28.99 9.73
N ASN A 113 -3.89 -29.05 10.31
CA ASN A 113 -5.04 -29.71 9.67
C ASN A 113 -5.32 -29.13 8.28
N ARG A 114 -5.37 -27.79 8.17
CA ARG A 114 -5.57 -27.11 6.89
C ARG A 114 -4.41 -27.34 5.92
N LEU A 115 -3.17 -27.27 6.41
CA LEU A 115 -1.99 -27.44 5.55
C LEU A 115 -1.86 -28.87 5.01
N GLN A 116 -2.15 -29.89 5.83
CA GLN A 116 -2.14 -31.29 5.40
C GLN A 116 -3.15 -31.53 4.28
N TRP A 117 -4.40 -31.07 4.47
CA TRP A 117 -5.39 -31.10 3.40
C TRP A 117 -4.91 -30.36 2.15
N TYR A 118 -4.34 -29.15 2.32
CA TYR A 118 -3.88 -28.33 1.21
C TYR A 118 -2.79 -29.03 0.39
N TRP A 119 -1.86 -29.73 1.01
CA TRP A 119 -0.81 -30.47 0.31
C TRP A 119 -1.31 -31.74 -0.37
N GLN A 120 -2.33 -32.38 0.17
CA GLN A 120 -2.94 -33.58 -0.42
C GLN A 120 -3.83 -33.24 -1.61
N GLU A 121 -4.72 -32.25 -1.46
CA GLU A 121 -5.68 -31.87 -2.49
C GLU A 121 -5.06 -30.97 -3.57
N LEU A 122 -4.13 -30.09 -3.19
CA LEU A 122 -3.47 -29.13 -4.08
C LEU A 122 -1.93 -29.27 -4.00
N PRO A 123 -1.38 -30.44 -4.37
CA PRO A 123 0.04 -30.74 -4.24
C PRO A 123 0.89 -29.74 -5.04
N TYR A 124 2.10 -29.47 -4.53
CA TYR A 124 3.09 -28.70 -5.28
C TYR A 124 3.60 -29.50 -6.47
N ALA A 125 3.65 -28.85 -7.64
CA ALA A 125 4.28 -29.49 -8.79
C ALA A 125 5.77 -29.72 -8.53
N VAL A 126 6.36 -30.69 -9.23
CA VAL A 126 7.79 -31.00 -9.08
C VAL A 126 8.65 -29.78 -9.44
N ASP A 127 8.25 -29.01 -10.45
CA ASP A 127 8.91 -27.79 -10.93
C ASP A 127 8.40 -26.50 -10.23
N GLU A 128 7.65 -26.62 -9.14
CA GLU A 128 7.12 -25.48 -8.39
C GLU A 128 8.12 -25.02 -7.31
N ASP A 129 9.20 -24.36 -7.75
CA ASP A 129 10.29 -23.94 -6.86
C ASP A 129 9.94 -22.73 -5.99
N HIS A 130 9.16 -21.80 -6.54
CA HIS A 130 8.90 -20.49 -5.95
C HIS A 130 7.41 -20.30 -5.64
N CYS A 131 7.13 -19.87 -4.41
CA CYS A 131 5.80 -19.50 -3.94
C CYS A 131 5.78 -18.02 -3.53
N VAL A 132 4.63 -17.37 -3.62
CA VAL A 132 4.50 -15.96 -3.25
C VAL A 132 3.94 -15.82 -1.85
N PHE A 133 4.58 -14.97 -1.05
CA PHE A 133 3.98 -14.37 0.15
C PHE A 133 3.78 -12.88 -0.09
N LYS A 134 2.51 -12.48 -0.25
CA LYS A 134 2.09 -11.10 -0.54
C LYS A 134 0.99 -10.61 0.40
N THR A 135 0.25 -11.54 0.99
CA THR A 135 -0.89 -11.24 1.86
C THR A 135 -0.38 -10.63 3.16
N SER A 136 -1.13 -9.68 3.73
CA SER A 136 -0.72 -9.11 5.01
C SER A 136 -0.71 -10.19 6.10
N LEU A 137 0.27 -10.16 7.00
CA LEU A 137 0.36 -11.10 8.12
C LEU A 137 -0.86 -11.12 9.05
N ILE A 138 -1.61 -10.01 9.11
CA ILE A 138 -2.84 -9.92 9.91
C ILE A 138 -3.99 -10.78 9.36
N PHE A 139 -3.86 -11.31 8.14
CA PHE A 139 -4.87 -12.15 7.51
C PHE A 139 -4.48 -13.62 7.56
N VAL A 140 -5.48 -14.48 7.80
CA VAL A 140 -5.29 -15.94 7.92
C VAL A 140 -4.69 -16.58 6.67
N ASP A 141 -4.92 -16.00 5.50
CA ASP A 141 -4.38 -16.48 4.22
C ASP A 141 -2.84 -16.37 4.12
N SER A 142 -2.24 -15.44 4.88
CA SER A 142 -0.78 -15.37 4.99
C SER A 142 -0.19 -16.64 5.61
N VAL A 143 -0.94 -17.36 6.45
CA VAL A 143 -0.50 -18.61 7.08
C VAL A 143 -0.26 -19.67 6.01
N THR A 144 -1.19 -19.84 5.06
CA THR A 144 -1.02 -20.79 3.95
C THR A 144 0.07 -20.35 2.98
N GLU A 145 0.17 -19.06 2.64
CA GLU A 145 1.24 -18.54 1.78
C GLU A 145 2.65 -18.78 2.37
N ILE A 146 2.82 -18.66 3.70
CA ILE A 146 4.11 -18.83 4.37
C ILE A 146 4.37 -20.31 4.69
N TRP A 147 3.54 -20.89 5.55
CA TRP A 147 3.80 -22.20 6.14
C TRP A 147 3.49 -23.34 5.16
N GLY A 148 2.50 -23.16 4.28
CA GLY A 148 2.20 -24.13 3.23
C GLY A 148 3.41 -24.37 2.32
N SER A 149 4.15 -23.30 2.02
CA SER A 149 5.34 -23.35 1.16
C SER A 149 6.60 -23.79 1.89
N LEU A 150 6.90 -23.18 3.04
CA LEU A 150 8.14 -23.44 3.77
C LEU A 150 8.23 -24.89 4.28
N LEU A 151 7.13 -25.44 4.79
CA LEU A 151 7.10 -26.83 5.29
C LEU A 151 7.16 -27.89 4.18
N GLN A 152 7.00 -27.48 2.92
CA GLN A 152 7.18 -28.34 1.73
C GLN A 152 8.48 -28.04 0.98
N GLY A 153 9.44 -27.34 1.62
CA GLY A 153 10.76 -27.05 1.07
C GLY A 153 10.75 -26.07 -0.11
N ARG A 154 9.71 -25.23 -0.25
CA ARG A 154 9.58 -24.28 -1.36
C ARG A 154 10.20 -22.92 -1.01
N THR A 155 10.74 -22.24 -2.01
CA THR A 155 11.32 -20.91 -1.85
C THR A 155 10.22 -19.86 -1.76
N LEU A 156 10.26 -19.03 -0.71
CA LEU A 156 9.26 -17.99 -0.49
C LEU A 156 9.71 -16.64 -1.08
N VAL A 157 9.00 -16.17 -2.09
CA VAL A 157 9.15 -14.84 -2.68
C VAL A 157 8.29 -13.85 -1.89
N VAL A 158 8.93 -13.04 -1.04
CA VAL A 158 8.26 -12.04 -0.21
C VAL A 158 7.99 -10.78 -1.04
N VAL A 159 6.70 -10.45 -1.25
CA VAL A 159 6.26 -9.37 -2.13
C VAL A 159 5.68 -8.21 -1.30
N PRO A 160 6.28 -7.00 -1.36
CA PRO A 160 5.74 -5.83 -0.68
C PRO A 160 4.40 -5.37 -1.25
N ARG A 161 3.51 -4.84 -0.39
CA ARG A 161 2.16 -4.33 -0.75
C ARG A 161 2.16 -3.37 -1.95
N HIS A 162 3.14 -2.48 -2.05
CA HIS A 162 3.20 -1.49 -3.14
C HIS A 162 3.46 -2.13 -4.51
N ILE A 163 4.00 -3.35 -4.56
CA ILE A 163 4.12 -4.14 -5.78
C ILE A 163 2.77 -4.75 -6.13
N THR A 164 2.09 -5.39 -5.16
CA THR A 164 0.76 -6.00 -5.36
C THR A 164 -0.31 -4.99 -5.82
N LYS A 165 -0.26 -3.74 -5.35
CA LYS A 165 -1.16 -2.65 -5.77
C LYS A 165 -0.89 -2.14 -7.20
N ASN A 166 0.17 -2.60 -7.86
CA ASN A 166 0.52 -2.22 -9.23
C ASN A 166 0.49 -3.47 -10.12
N PRO A 167 -0.62 -3.73 -10.83
CA PRO A 167 -0.78 -4.95 -11.64
C PRO A 167 0.37 -5.17 -12.63
N LYS A 168 0.93 -4.11 -13.24
CA LYS A 168 2.09 -4.22 -14.14
C LYS A 168 3.31 -4.81 -13.43
N ARG A 169 3.67 -4.26 -12.27
CA ARG A 169 4.84 -4.75 -11.49
C ARG A 169 4.59 -6.12 -10.90
N PHE A 170 3.36 -6.36 -10.45
CA PHE A 170 3.00 -7.63 -9.83
C PHE A 170 3.03 -8.77 -10.84
N VAL A 171 2.41 -8.60 -12.02
CA VAL A 171 2.45 -9.58 -13.11
C VAL A 171 3.88 -9.89 -13.53
N ALA A 172 4.71 -8.86 -13.77
CA ALA A 172 6.11 -9.05 -14.14
C ALA A 172 6.89 -9.85 -13.08
N LEU A 173 6.61 -9.64 -11.79
CA LEU A 173 7.21 -10.43 -10.70
C LEU A 173 6.76 -11.89 -10.75
N LEU A 174 5.46 -12.14 -10.94
CA LEU A 174 4.92 -13.50 -11.03
C LEU A 174 5.57 -14.29 -12.19
N GLU A 175 5.82 -13.63 -13.31
CA GLU A 175 6.51 -14.23 -14.47
C GLU A 175 7.99 -14.47 -14.21
N LYS A 176 8.69 -13.48 -13.64
CA LYS A 176 10.12 -13.58 -13.29
C LYS A 176 10.42 -14.80 -12.43
N TYR A 177 9.57 -15.04 -11.43
CA TYR A 177 9.73 -16.16 -10.50
C TYR A 177 8.95 -17.42 -10.92
N LYS A 178 8.35 -17.44 -12.12
CA LYS A 178 7.57 -18.57 -12.65
C LYS A 178 6.53 -19.11 -11.66
N ILE A 179 5.86 -18.21 -10.95
CA ILE A 179 4.91 -18.56 -9.90
C ILE A 179 3.79 -19.42 -10.49
N GLN A 180 3.52 -20.59 -9.88
CA GLN A 180 2.53 -21.55 -10.38
C GLN A 180 1.19 -21.50 -9.65
N ARG A 181 1.16 -20.97 -8.43
CA ARG A 181 -0.07 -20.75 -7.66
C ARG A 181 -0.13 -19.36 -7.05
N LEU A 182 -1.32 -18.79 -6.99
CA LEU A 182 -1.57 -17.48 -6.41
C LEU A 182 -2.86 -17.51 -5.60
N MET A 183 -2.76 -17.23 -4.30
CA MET A 183 -3.90 -16.91 -3.44
C MET A 183 -4.21 -15.42 -3.56
N LEU A 184 -5.47 -15.03 -3.66
CA LEU A 184 -5.89 -13.64 -3.84
C LEU A 184 -7.35 -13.45 -3.46
N VAL A 185 -7.77 -12.19 -3.29
CA VAL A 185 -9.18 -11.84 -3.17
C VAL A 185 -9.77 -11.56 -4.57
N PRO A 186 -11.06 -11.84 -4.83
CA PRO A 186 -11.75 -11.48 -6.07
C PRO A 186 -11.47 -10.06 -6.59
N THR A 187 -11.42 -9.06 -5.71
CA THR A 187 -11.06 -7.67 -6.06
C THR A 187 -9.67 -7.57 -6.71
N LEU A 188 -8.68 -8.30 -6.20
CA LEU A 188 -7.34 -8.32 -6.77
C LEU A 188 -7.32 -9.10 -8.09
N LEU A 189 -8.11 -10.16 -8.21
CA LEU A 189 -8.27 -10.91 -9.47
C LEU A 189 -8.79 -9.97 -10.56
N GLN A 190 -9.87 -9.24 -10.26
CA GLN A 190 -10.45 -8.27 -11.17
C GLN A 190 -9.43 -7.22 -11.62
N SER A 191 -8.63 -6.67 -10.69
CA SER A 191 -7.55 -5.73 -11.04
C SER A 191 -6.55 -6.30 -12.06
N ILE A 192 -6.21 -7.59 -11.94
CA ILE A 192 -5.28 -8.28 -12.84
C ILE A 192 -5.94 -8.56 -14.20
N LEU A 193 -7.20 -9.02 -14.22
CA LEU A 193 -7.93 -9.28 -15.46
C LEU A 193 -8.17 -7.99 -16.26
N MET A 194 -8.54 -6.92 -15.58
CA MET A 194 -8.65 -5.58 -16.18
C MET A 194 -7.30 -5.09 -16.71
N TYR A 195 -6.18 -5.45 -16.06
CA TYR A 195 -4.86 -5.14 -16.60
C TYR A 195 -4.59 -5.87 -17.92
N PHE A 196 -5.05 -7.12 -18.06
CA PHE A 196 -4.93 -7.90 -19.29
C PHE A 196 -5.91 -7.49 -20.39
N SER A 197 -7.12 -7.06 -20.05
CA SER A 197 -8.09 -6.57 -21.05
C SER A 197 -7.57 -5.35 -21.82
N LEU A 198 -6.63 -4.62 -21.23
CA LEU A 198 -6.03 -3.40 -21.76
C LEU A 198 -4.71 -3.63 -22.52
N ARG A 199 -4.26 -4.89 -22.72
CA ARG A 199 -3.03 -5.26 -23.45
C ARG A 199 -3.24 -6.43 -24.42
N CYS A 200 -2.32 -6.61 -25.37
CA CYS A 200 -2.30 -7.81 -26.21
C CYS A 200 -2.08 -9.05 -25.34
N LYS A 201 -2.97 -10.04 -25.50
CA LYS A 201 -3.17 -11.18 -24.59
C LYS A 201 -2.12 -12.30 -24.70
N ASP A 202 -1.14 -12.16 -25.58
CA ASP A 202 -0.31 -13.30 -25.95
C ASP A 202 0.66 -13.68 -24.82
N ASN A 203 0.41 -14.85 -24.23
CA ASN A 203 1.37 -15.66 -23.46
C ASN A 203 1.79 -15.15 -22.08
N VAL A 204 0.95 -14.35 -21.43
CA VAL A 204 1.23 -13.79 -20.10
C VAL A 204 0.86 -14.80 -18.99
N LEU A 205 1.66 -14.88 -17.92
CA LEU A 205 1.44 -15.77 -16.77
C LEU A 205 1.28 -17.26 -17.14
N ARG A 206 2.05 -17.77 -18.10
CA ARG A 206 2.01 -19.19 -18.52
C ARG A 206 2.20 -20.18 -17.36
N SER A 207 3.12 -19.89 -16.44
CA SER A 207 3.41 -20.76 -15.31
C SER A 207 2.28 -20.81 -14.28
N LEU A 208 1.51 -19.73 -14.14
CA LEU A 208 0.48 -19.58 -13.10
C LEU A 208 -0.78 -20.37 -13.46
N LYS A 209 -0.89 -21.58 -12.91
CA LYS A 209 -1.97 -22.54 -13.19
C LYS A 209 -3.09 -22.45 -12.17
N LEU A 210 -2.79 -22.25 -10.89
CA LEU A 210 -3.77 -22.29 -9.81
C LEU A 210 -4.03 -20.89 -9.22
N TRP A 211 -5.28 -20.43 -9.31
CA TRP A 211 -5.73 -19.15 -8.77
C TRP A 211 -6.73 -19.41 -7.65
N ILE A 212 -6.39 -19.06 -6.41
CA ILE A 212 -7.21 -19.34 -5.23
C ILE A 212 -7.86 -18.04 -4.78
N CYS A 213 -9.14 -17.87 -5.08
CA CYS A 213 -9.97 -16.78 -4.57
C CYS A 213 -10.49 -17.14 -3.18
N THR A 214 -10.25 -16.28 -2.20
CA THR A 214 -10.83 -16.38 -0.86
C THR A 214 -11.10 -14.97 -0.33
N GLY A 215 -11.74 -14.85 0.83
CA GLY A 215 -11.90 -13.56 1.52
C GLY A 215 -12.96 -12.63 0.95
N GLU A 216 -13.51 -12.87 -0.25
CA GLU A 216 -14.69 -12.17 -0.82
C GLU A 216 -15.57 -13.12 -1.63
N THR A 217 -16.80 -12.70 -1.95
CA THR A 217 -17.66 -13.46 -2.85
C THR A 217 -17.10 -13.39 -4.27
N LEU A 218 -16.85 -14.54 -4.89
CA LEU A 218 -16.50 -14.61 -6.30
C LEU A 218 -17.78 -14.54 -7.14
N SER A 219 -17.91 -13.51 -7.98
CA SER A 219 -19.05 -13.37 -8.88
C SER A 219 -18.90 -14.28 -10.10
N ILE A 220 -20.03 -14.67 -10.70
CA ILE A 220 -20.05 -15.41 -11.97
C ILE A 220 -19.36 -14.60 -13.06
N SER A 221 -19.70 -13.32 -13.17
CA SER A 221 -19.13 -12.42 -14.19
C SER A 221 -17.61 -12.37 -14.13
N LEU A 222 -17.02 -12.31 -12.94
CA LEU A 222 -15.58 -12.28 -12.76
C LEU A 222 -14.93 -13.62 -13.10
N ALA A 223 -15.57 -14.73 -12.72
CA ALA A 223 -15.09 -16.07 -13.08
C ALA A 223 -15.18 -16.32 -14.61
N GLU A 224 -16.23 -15.85 -15.28
CA GLU A 224 -16.34 -15.89 -16.74
C GLU A 224 -15.31 -15.01 -17.43
N GLU A 225 -15.03 -13.81 -16.89
CA GLU A 225 -13.98 -12.92 -17.37
C GLU A 225 -12.61 -13.60 -17.26
N PHE A 226 -12.35 -14.33 -16.17
CA PHE A 226 -11.13 -15.10 -15.98
C PHE A 226 -10.96 -16.14 -17.10
N PHE A 227 -11.95 -16.98 -17.34
CA PHE A 227 -11.87 -18.02 -18.37
C PHE A 227 -11.85 -17.46 -19.79
N THR A 228 -12.48 -16.31 -20.02
CA THR A 228 -12.39 -15.57 -21.29
C THR A 228 -10.99 -14.98 -21.51
N THR A 229 -10.35 -14.51 -20.44
CA THR A 229 -9.01 -13.92 -20.50
C THR A 229 -7.96 -15.00 -20.77
N PHE A 230 -8.13 -16.17 -20.17
CA PHE A 230 -7.19 -17.30 -20.28
C PHE A 230 -7.77 -18.48 -21.07
N GLU A 231 -8.50 -18.19 -22.14
CA GLU A 231 -9.13 -19.20 -22.99
C GLU A 231 -8.09 -20.20 -23.53
N ASN A 232 -8.46 -21.49 -23.59
CA ASN A 232 -7.58 -22.60 -24.00
C ASN A 232 -6.31 -22.78 -23.14
N SER A 233 -6.34 -22.38 -21.88
CA SER A 233 -5.26 -22.63 -20.92
C SER A 233 -5.65 -23.63 -19.84
N ASN A 234 -4.67 -24.36 -19.31
CA ASN A 234 -4.86 -25.33 -18.22
C ASN A 234 -4.90 -24.64 -16.84
N LYS A 235 -5.67 -23.56 -16.72
CA LYS A 235 -5.79 -22.79 -15.47
C LYS A 235 -7.00 -23.21 -14.66
N ILE A 236 -6.81 -23.29 -13.34
CA ILE A 236 -7.82 -23.63 -12.35
C ILE A 236 -8.11 -22.37 -11.52
N LEU A 237 -9.38 -22.01 -11.44
CA LEU A 237 -9.90 -21.00 -10.53
C LEU A 237 -10.58 -21.70 -9.36
N ALA A 238 -10.01 -21.55 -8.17
CA ALA A 238 -10.53 -22.10 -6.94
C ALA A 238 -11.28 -21.02 -6.16
N ASN A 239 -12.44 -21.36 -5.61
CA ASN A 239 -13.24 -20.51 -4.74
C ASN A 239 -13.24 -21.13 -3.34
N PHE A 240 -12.58 -20.47 -2.40
CA PHE A 240 -12.40 -20.92 -1.03
C PHE A 240 -13.25 -20.05 -0.10
N TYR A 241 -13.81 -20.67 0.92
CA TYR A 241 -14.57 -19.98 1.95
C TYR A 241 -14.03 -20.31 3.34
N GLY A 242 -13.93 -19.27 4.17
CA GLY A 242 -13.43 -19.34 5.51
C GLY A 242 -13.61 -18.06 6.30
N THR A 243 -13.33 -18.15 7.60
CA THR A 243 -13.15 -17.01 8.51
C THR A 243 -11.87 -17.21 9.31
N THR A 244 -11.42 -16.18 10.03
CA THR A 244 -10.22 -16.31 10.88
C THR A 244 -10.40 -17.41 11.92
N GLU A 245 -11.61 -17.60 12.45
CA GLU A 245 -11.96 -18.60 13.47
C GLU A 245 -11.95 -20.04 12.99
N ILE A 246 -11.98 -20.29 11.68
CA ILE A 246 -12.10 -21.65 11.11
C ILE A 246 -11.11 -21.93 9.98
N GLY A 247 -10.29 -20.94 9.60
CA GLY A 247 -9.53 -20.97 8.35
C GLY A 247 -10.42 -21.06 7.11
N ASP A 248 -9.85 -21.32 5.93
CA ASP A 248 -10.64 -21.85 4.83
C ASP A 248 -11.09 -23.26 5.19
N VAL A 249 -12.39 -23.53 5.05
CA VAL A 249 -13.04 -24.79 5.45
C VAL A 249 -13.93 -25.39 4.37
N VAL A 250 -14.27 -24.62 3.33
CA VAL A 250 -14.97 -25.14 2.14
C VAL A 250 -14.23 -24.64 0.89
N TYR A 251 -14.18 -25.48 -0.15
CA TYR A 251 -13.58 -25.13 -1.43
C TYR A 251 -14.33 -25.69 -2.65
N HIS A 252 -14.22 -24.96 -3.76
CA HIS A 252 -14.70 -25.37 -5.08
C HIS A 252 -13.65 -25.11 -6.14
N LEU A 253 -13.46 -26.04 -7.09
CA LEU A 253 -12.51 -25.91 -8.19
C LEU A 253 -13.24 -25.77 -9.52
N LEU A 254 -12.91 -24.72 -10.27
CA LEU A 254 -13.40 -24.47 -11.61
C LEU A 254 -12.23 -24.57 -12.59
N SER A 255 -12.41 -25.33 -13.66
CA SER A 255 -11.46 -25.48 -14.76
C SER A 255 -12.03 -25.03 -16.11
N ASP A 256 -13.36 -24.86 -16.21
CA ASP A 256 -14.03 -24.47 -17.45
C ASP A 256 -15.24 -23.57 -17.15
N ARG A 257 -15.41 -22.53 -17.96
CA ARG A 257 -16.58 -21.63 -17.90
C ARG A 257 -17.92 -22.37 -18.03
N ARG A 258 -17.94 -23.53 -18.71
CA ARG A 258 -19.14 -24.39 -18.86
C ARG A 258 -19.69 -24.85 -17.51
N GLN A 259 -18.86 -24.92 -16.47
CA GLN A 259 -19.29 -25.24 -15.11
C GLN A 259 -20.16 -24.13 -14.47
N LEU A 260 -20.22 -22.94 -15.07
CA LEU A 260 -20.98 -21.79 -14.56
C LEU A 260 -22.27 -21.51 -15.35
N GLN A 261 -22.49 -22.13 -16.51
CA GLN A 261 -23.57 -21.78 -17.45
C GLN A 261 -24.99 -21.89 -16.88
N SER A 262 -25.20 -22.70 -15.85
CA SER A 262 -26.49 -22.89 -15.17
C SER A 262 -26.47 -22.50 -13.69
N ALA A 263 -25.38 -21.89 -13.22
CA ALA A 263 -25.24 -21.48 -11.83
C ALA A 263 -25.78 -20.06 -11.64
N GLU A 264 -26.51 -19.81 -10.55
CA GLU A 264 -26.89 -18.44 -10.14
C GLU A 264 -25.79 -17.75 -9.34
N LYS A 265 -24.94 -18.53 -8.66
CA LYS A 265 -23.78 -18.09 -7.89
C LYS A 265 -22.63 -19.08 -8.05
N VAL A 266 -21.40 -18.61 -7.91
CA VAL A 266 -20.25 -19.51 -7.84
C VAL A 266 -20.32 -20.30 -6.52
N PRO A 267 -20.38 -21.65 -6.55
CA PRO A 267 -20.39 -22.44 -5.33
C PRO A 267 -19.14 -22.19 -4.49
N ILE A 268 -19.30 -22.25 -3.16
CA ILE A 268 -18.14 -22.35 -2.26
C ILE A 268 -17.70 -23.81 -2.09
N GLY A 269 -18.56 -24.77 -2.45
CA GLY A 269 -18.17 -26.14 -2.75
C GLY A 269 -18.34 -27.11 -1.60
N LYS A 270 -17.31 -27.92 -1.31
CA LYS A 270 -17.38 -29.01 -0.32
C LYS A 270 -16.41 -28.79 0.85
N PRO A 271 -16.68 -29.37 2.03
CA PRO A 271 -15.81 -29.22 3.19
C PRO A 271 -14.39 -29.75 2.96
N LEU A 272 -13.44 -29.17 3.69
CA LEU A 272 -12.08 -29.69 3.86
C LEU A 272 -12.08 -30.95 4.75
N ASP A 273 -10.97 -31.68 4.76
CA ASP A 273 -10.80 -32.83 5.65
C ASP A 273 -10.94 -32.44 7.12
N ASN A 274 -11.43 -33.39 7.92
CA ASN A 274 -11.68 -33.24 9.35
C ASN A 274 -12.57 -32.04 9.71
N SER A 275 -13.45 -31.65 8.79
CA SER A 275 -14.38 -30.54 8.95
C SER A 275 -15.81 -30.97 8.57
N ILE A 276 -16.80 -30.55 9.34
CA ILE A 276 -18.22 -30.80 9.09
C ILE A 276 -18.93 -29.47 8.96
N ILE A 277 -19.74 -29.32 7.92
CA ILE A 277 -20.60 -28.17 7.71
C ILE A 277 -22.04 -28.60 7.94
N TYR A 278 -22.73 -27.93 8.85
CA TYR A 278 -24.18 -28.06 9.01
C TYR A 278 -24.86 -26.77 8.56
N ILE A 279 -26.00 -26.91 7.89
CA ILE A 279 -26.90 -25.79 7.59
C ILE A 279 -28.13 -25.95 8.48
N VAL A 280 -28.35 -25.01 9.39
CA VAL A 280 -29.37 -25.13 10.45
C VAL A 280 -30.36 -23.97 10.45
N ASN A 281 -31.55 -24.22 10.97
CA ASN A 281 -32.53 -23.17 11.25
C ASN A 281 -32.29 -22.51 12.62
N GLU A 282 -33.15 -21.55 13.01
CA GLU A 282 -33.05 -20.84 14.30
C GLU A 282 -33.11 -21.77 15.53
N GLY A 283 -33.76 -22.93 15.39
CA GLY A 283 -33.86 -23.95 16.44
C GLY A 283 -32.70 -24.94 16.48
N MET A 284 -31.58 -24.66 15.80
CA MET A 284 -30.41 -25.54 15.67
C MET A 284 -30.75 -26.92 15.08
N GLN A 285 -31.77 -27.01 14.23
CA GLN A 285 -32.10 -28.22 13.49
C GLN A 285 -31.55 -28.14 12.06
N PRO A 286 -30.87 -29.18 11.54
CA PRO A 286 -30.44 -29.20 10.14
C PRO A 286 -31.62 -29.03 9.18
N VAL A 287 -31.46 -28.16 8.19
CA VAL A 287 -32.48 -27.92 7.16
C VAL A 287 -32.36 -28.93 6.01
N PRO A 288 -33.46 -29.26 5.31
CA PRO A 288 -33.43 -30.05 4.08
C PRO A 288 -32.53 -29.46 2.99
N GLN A 289 -32.07 -30.32 2.08
CA GLN A 289 -31.28 -29.88 0.92
C GLN A 289 -32.06 -28.84 0.09
N GLY A 290 -31.39 -27.75 -0.28
CA GLY A 290 -31.93 -26.63 -1.04
C GLY A 290 -32.51 -25.50 -0.17
N GLU A 291 -32.82 -25.77 1.10
CA GLU A 291 -33.31 -24.76 2.03
C GLU A 291 -32.18 -23.87 2.57
N LEU A 292 -32.53 -22.62 2.85
CA LEU A 292 -31.65 -21.62 3.42
C LEU A 292 -31.54 -21.82 4.94
N GLY A 293 -30.32 -21.79 5.47
CA GLY A 293 -30.09 -21.79 6.91
C GLY A 293 -28.73 -21.21 7.28
N GLU A 294 -28.48 -21.05 8.58
CA GLU A 294 -27.19 -20.63 9.10
C GLU A 294 -26.16 -21.75 8.91
N MET A 295 -25.00 -21.40 8.37
CA MET A 295 -23.86 -22.28 8.24
C MET A 295 -23.09 -22.33 9.56
N ILE A 296 -22.96 -23.52 10.13
CA ILE A 296 -22.16 -23.78 11.33
C ILE A 296 -21.13 -24.85 11.03
N VAL A 297 -19.98 -24.76 11.68
CA VAL A 297 -18.79 -25.56 11.33
C VAL A 297 -18.33 -26.33 12.55
N ALA A 298 -18.03 -27.62 12.42
CA ALA A 298 -17.37 -28.42 13.45
C ALA A 298 -16.08 -29.06 12.90
N GLY A 299 -15.15 -29.40 13.78
CA GLY A 299 -13.96 -30.17 13.43
C GLY A 299 -12.64 -29.55 13.87
N ARG A 300 -11.55 -30.10 13.34
CA ARG A 300 -10.17 -29.74 13.74
C ARG A 300 -9.70 -28.40 13.18
N ASN A 301 -10.48 -27.80 12.30
CA ASN A 301 -10.22 -26.50 11.70
C ASN A 301 -10.64 -25.33 12.61
N LEU A 302 -11.36 -25.58 13.71
CA LEU A 302 -11.77 -24.54 14.64
C LEU A 302 -10.57 -23.96 15.39
N ALA A 303 -10.58 -22.64 15.54
CA ALA A 303 -9.74 -21.92 16.49
C ALA A 303 -10.04 -22.39 17.93
N THR A 304 -9.05 -22.27 18.81
CA THR A 304 -9.20 -22.60 20.23
C THR A 304 -10.28 -21.72 20.85
N GLY A 305 -10.31 -20.43 20.47
CA GLY A 305 -11.28 -19.45 20.93
C GLY A 305 -10.77 -18.02 20.72
N TYR A 306 -11.23 -17.09 21.55
CA TYR A 306 -10.76 -15.71 21.59
C TYR A 306 -9.89 -15.46 22.84
N ILE A 307 -8.96 -14.49 22.81
CA ILE A 307 -8.08 -14.15 23.97
C ILE A 307 -8.91 -13.82 25.23
N HIS A 308 -9.98 -13.05 25.05
CA HIS A 308 -11.04 -12.87 26.03
C HIS A 308 -12.34 -13.37 25.43
N ASP A 309 -13.31 -13.73 26.26
CA ASP A 309 -14.50 -14.46 25.83
C ASP A 309 -15.79 -13.60 25.82
N PRO A 310 -15.88 -12.50 25.04
CA PRO A 310 -17.09 -11.69 24.98
C PRO A 310 -18.20 -12.36 24.13
N GLU A 311 -17.88 -13.42 23.37
CA GLU A 311 -18.79 -14.13 22.47
C GLU A 311 -18.68 -15.65 22.60
N SER A 312 -18.60 -16.14 23.84
CA SER A 312 -18.58 -17.58 24.16
C SER A 312 -19.64 -18.38 23.41
N GLN A 313 -20.80 -17.76 23.21
CA GLN A 313 -21.91 -18.28 22.44
C GLN A 313 -21.60 -18.61 20.96
N LYS A 314 -20.48 -18.18 20.39
CA LYS A 314 -20.10 -18.56 19.01
C LYS A 314 -19.45 -19.93 18.95
N PHE A 315 -18.67 -20.30 19.97
CA PHE A 315 -18.06 -21.62 20.08
C PHE A 315 -18.83 -22.46 21.08
N GLN A 316 -19.65 -23.38 20.61
CA GLN A 316 -20.56 -24.16 21.46
C GLN A 316 -20.22 -25.65 21.41
N ALA A 317 -20.75 -26.42 22.37
CA ALA A 317 -20.77 -27.86 22.26
C ALA A 317 -21.56 -28.29 21.00
N ASN A 318 -21.06 -29.29 20.27
CA ASN A 318 -21.72 -29.82 19.10
C ASN A 318 -22.87 -30.75 19.51
N PRO A 319 -24.15 -30.38 19.26
CA PRO A 319 -25.28 -31.23 19.64
C PRO A 319 -25.51 -32.41 18.69
N PHE A 320 -24.82 -32.46 17.54
CA PHE A 320 -25.07 -33.43 16.46
C PHE A 320 -24.19 -34.68 16.56
N THR A 321 -23.25 -34.74 17.50
CA THR A 321 -22.32 -35.86 17.62
C THR A 321 -21.86 -36.07 19.06
N THR A 322 -21.53 -37.31 19.39
CA THR A 322 -20.84 -37.67 20.64
C THR A 322 -19.35 -37.93 20.43
N ASP A 323 -18.85 -37.81 19.19
CA ASP A 323 -17.43 -37.94 18.90
C ASP A 323 -16.66 -36.73 19.46
N SER A 324 -15.71 -37.01 20.36
CA SER A 324 -14.90 -35.99 21.00
C SER A 324 -14.08 -35.16 20.01
N ASN A 325 -13.73 -35.71 18.84
CA ASN A 325 -12.99 -35.00 17.78
C ASN A 325 -13.80 -33.88 17.12
N TYR A 326 -15.14 -33.93 17.23
CA TYR A 326 -16.06 -32.95 16.65
C TYR A 326 -16.97 -32.34 17.72
N SER A 327 -16.51 -32.34 18.98
CA SER A 327 -17.29 -31.93 20.17
C SER A 327 -17.67 -30.46 20.21
N ARG A 328 -17.11 -29.62 19.33
CA ARG A 328 -17.37 -28.18 19.26
C ARG A 328 -17.86 -27.76 17.89
N ILE A 329 -18.75 -26.78 17.87
CA ILE A 329 -19.19 -26.05 16.68
C ILE A 329 -18.80 -24.58 16.79
N TYR A 330 -18.62 -23.94 15.64
CA TYR A 330 -18.52 -22.51 15.48
C TYR A 330 -19.70 -22.00 14.64
N ARG A 331 -20.43 -21.02 15.19
CA ARG A 331 -21.50 -20.31 14.48
C ARG A 331 -20.92 -19.20 13.63
N THR A 332 -20.96 -19.38 12.30
CA THR A 332 -20.32 -18.43 11.39
C THR A 332 -21.10 -17.11 11.28
N GLY A 333 -22.42 -17.13 11.50
CA GLY A 333 -23.34 -16.03 11.17
C GLY A 333 -23.60 -15.86 9.66
N ASP A 334 -22.98 -16.70 8.84
CA ASP A 334 -23.20 -16.77 7.40
C ASP A 334 -24.36 -17.72 7.09
N TYR A 335 -25.13 -17.42 6.04
CA TYR A 335 -26.21 -18.25 5.54
C TYR A 335 -25.79 -18.93 4.25
N ALA A 336 -26.22 -20.17 4.10
CA ALA A 336 -25.94 -20.97 2.93
C ALA A 336 -27.09 -21.97 2.69
N ARG A 337 -27.02 -22.64 1.55
CA ARG A 337 -27.85 -23.79 1.21
C ARG A 337 -27.01 -24.84 0.50
N ILE A 338 -27.39 -26.11 0.63
CA ILE A 338 -26.74 -27.20 -0.10
C ILE A 338 -27.60 -27.51 -1.31
N ILE A 339 -27.02 -27.44 -2.52
CA ILE A 339 -27.69 -27.82 -3.77
C ILE A 339 -26.81 -28.86 -4.45
N ASN A 340 -27.37 -30.04 -4.75
CA ASN A 340 -26.65 -31.14 -5.41
C ASN A 340 -25.32 -31.50 -4.73
N GLY A 341 -25.29 -31.49 -3.39
CA GLY A 341 -24.11 -31.82 -2.60
C GLY A 341 -23.01 -30.74 -2.56
N VAL A 342 -23.23 -29.56 -3.16
CA VAL A 342 -22.32 -28.41 -3.04
C VAL A 342 -22.97 -27.28 -2.25
N ILE A 343 -22.15 -26.56 -1.49
CA ILE A 343 -22.60 -25.45 -0.64
C ILE A 343 -22.59 -24.17 -1.47
N ILE A 344 -23.72 -23.45 -1.44
CA ILE A 344 -23.91 -22.12 -2.03
C ILE A 344 -24.00 -21.10 -0.90
N TYR A 345 -23.12 -20.10 -0.94
CA TYR A 345 -23.10 -19.01 0.03
C TYR A 345 -24.18 -17.96 -0.31
N GLU A 346 -25.01 -17.63 0.68
CA GLU A 346 -26.18 -16.76 0.52
C GLU A 346 -26.04 -15.39 1.21
N GLY A 347 -24.98 -15.18 1.98
CA GLY A 347 -24.67 -13.89 2.60
C GLY A 347 -24.62 -13.96 4.13
N ARG A 348 -24.63 -12.81 4.77
CA ARG A 348 -24.73 -12.67 6.24
C ARG A 348 -26.05 -12.03 6.61
N LEU A 349 -26.60 -12.47 7.72
CA LEU A 349 -27.78 -11.83 8.32
C LEU A 349 -27.38 -10.71 9.29
N ASP A 350 -26.14 -10.74 9.80
CA ASP A 350 -25.60 -9.72 10.70
C ASP A 350 -25.01 -8.50 9.96
N SER A 351 -24.51 -7.54 10.73
CA SER A 351 -23.92 -6.28 10.26
C SER A 351 -22.54 -6.45 9.59
N GLN A 352 -22.03 -7.67 9.40
CA GLN A 352 -20.68 -7.87 8.90
C GLN A 352 -20.63 -7.98 7.39
N ILE A 353 -19.66 -7.30 6.80
CA ILE A 353 -19.44 -7.24 5.35
C ILE A 353 -17.96 -7.43 5.04
N LYS A 354 -17.66 -7.70 3.77
CA LYS A 354 -16.30 -7.71 3.24
C LYS A 354 -16.10 -6.47 2.38
N VAL A 355 -15.16 -5.60 2.77
CA VAL A 355 -14.79 -4.38 2.04
C VAL A 355 -13.35 -4.54 1.56
N ARG A 356 -13.16 -4.75 0.26
CA ARG A 356 -11.81 -4.88 -0.36
C ARG A 356 -10.95 -5.94 0.31
N GLY A 357 -11.54 -7.09 0.66
CA GLY A 357 -10.92 -8.22 1.34
C GLY A 357 -10.82 -8.10 2.86
N HIS A 358 -11.19 -6.96 3.45
CA HIS A 358 -11.21 -6.78 4.91
C HIS A 358 -12.59 -7.12 5.47
N ARG A 359 -12.63 -7.91 6.56
CA ARG A 359 -13.85 -8.11 7.35
C ARG A 359 -14.13 -6.82 8.12
N VAL A 360 -15.27 -6.20 7.85
CA VAL A 360 -15.72 -4.96 8.49
C VAL A 360 -17.07 -5.22 9.14
N ASP A 361 -17.19 -4.90 10.42
CA ASP A 361 -18.47 -4.88 11.11
C ASP A 361 -19.07 -3.48 11.03
N LEU A 362 -20.26 -3.36 10.42
CA LEU A 362 -20.95 -2.06 10.30
C LEU A 362 -21.26 -1.48 11.69
N THR A 363 -21.43 -2.30 12.72
CA THR A 363 -21.65 -1.82 14.10
C THR A 363 -20.36 -1.27 14.73
N GLU A 364 -19.17 -1.77 14.37
CA GLU A 364 -17.89 -1.13 14.76
C GLU A 364 -17.79 0.27 14.14
N VAL A 365 -18.18 0.40 12.87
CA VAL A 365 -18.23 1.69 12.16
C VAL A 365 -19.23 2.64 12.82
N GLU A 366 -20.47 2.20 13.06
CA GLU A 366 -21.52 2.97 13.75
C GLU A 366 -21.07 3.44 15.13
N LYS A 367 -20.45 2.55 15.93
CA LYS A 367 -19.97 2.88 17.27
C LYS A 367 -18.84 3.92 17.26
N MET A 368 -18.01 3.96 16.21
CA MET A 368 -16.98 4.99 16.09
C MET A 368 -17.54 6.29 15.53
N VAL A 369 -18.45 6.24 14.55
CA VAL A 369 -19.13 7.43 13.99
C VAL A 369 -19.99 8.13 15.05
N SER A 370 -20.69 7.39 15.89
CA SER A 370 -21.48 7.95 17.01
C SER A 370 -20.64 8.66 18.07
N LYS A 371 -19.32 8.41 18.14
CA LYS A 371 -18.41 9.13 19.03
C LYS A 371 -17.91 10.45 18.44
N ALA A 372 -18.14 10.70 17.15
CA ALA A 372 -17.74 11.94 16.53
C ALA A 372 -18.55 13.11 17.13
N PRO A 373 -17.92 14.26 17.43
CA PRO A 373 -18.62 15.42 17.96
C PRO A 373 -19.83 15.79 17.10
N GLY A 374 -20.98 16.07 17.71
CA GLY A 374 -22.18 16.55 17.02
C GLY A 374 -23.07 15.49 16.36
N VAL A 375 -22.64 14.23 16.28
CA VAL A 375 -23.47 13.13 15.73
C VAL A 375 -24.52 12.68 16.76
N SER A 376 -25.78 12.58 16.33
CA SER A 376 -26.93 12.15 17.16
C SER A 376 -27.28 10.68 16.94
N LYS A 377 -27.63 10.30 15.70
CA LYS A 377 -27.87 8.91 15.28
C LYS A 377 -26.98 8.56 14.09
N VAL A 378 -26.63 7.28 13.96
CA VAL A 378 -25.88 6.76 12.81
C VAL A 378 -26.41 5.40 12.38
N VAL A 379 -26.44 5.17 11.06
CA VAL A 379 -26.62 3.85 10.44
C VAL A 379 -25.57 3.66 9.36
N ALA A 380 -24.78 2.59 9.45
CA ALA A 380 -23.80 2.24 8.44
C ALA A 380 -24.34 1.16 7.49
N LEU A 381 -24.12 1.32 6.19
CA LEU A 381 -24.57 0.41 5.13
C LEU A 381 -23.48 0.20 4.08
N CYS A 382 -23.54 -0.92 3.37
CA CYS A 382 -22.72 -1.17 2.18
C CYS A 382 -23.59 -1.06 0.93
N HIS A 383 -23.27 -0.11 0.05
CA HIS A 383 -23.86 -0.05 -1.28
C HIS A 383 -23.08 -0.98 -2.23
N LYS A 384 -23.80 -1.75 -3.06
CA LYS A 384 -23.28 -2.70 -4.07
C LYS A 384 -22.11 -3.57 -3.57
N PRO A 385 -22.31 -4.39 -2.50
CA PRO A 385 -21.26 -5.23 -1.95
C PRO A 385 -20.71 -6.21 -2.99
N GLY A 386 -19.38 -6.28 -3.13
CA GLY A 386 -18.70 -7.17 -4.08
C GLY A 386 -18.56 -6.62 -5.50
N GLU A 387 -19.01 -5.40 -5.78
CA GLU A 387 -18.83 -4.74 -7.08
C GLU A 387 -17.68 -3.69 -7.06
N LEU A 388 -17.22 -3.27 -8.24
CA LEU A 388 -16.26 -2.15 -8.39
C LEU A 388 -16.77 -0.84 -7.75
N SER A 389 -18.08 -0.65 -7.79
CA SER A 389 -18.83 0.50 -7.26
C SER A 389 -19.15 0.38 -5.77
N GLN A 390 -18.64 -0.66 -5.08
CA GLN A 390 -18.87 -0.88 -3.66
C GLN A 390 -18.45 0.34 -2.82
N ALA A 391 -19.36 0.80 -1.96
CA ALA A 391 -19.11 1.91 -1.04
C ALA A 391 -19.64 1.60 0.37
N LEU A 392 -18.82 1.90 1.37
CA LEU A 392 -19.24 1.92 2.78
C LEU A 392 -19.79 3.32 3.08
N ILE A 393 -21.03 3.40 3.56
CA ILE A 393 -21.76 4.65 3.78
C ILE A 393 -22.21 4.72 5.24
N ALA A 394 -22.06 5.88 5.88
CA ALA A 394 -22.60 6.18 7.19
C ALA A 394 -23.61 7.32 7.07
N PHE A 395 -24.89 7.00 7.26
CA PHE A 395 -25.96 7.98 7.35
C PHE A 395 -26.01 8.53 8.76
N VAL A 396 -25.88 9.84 8.92
CA VAL A 396 -25.80 10.50 10.23
C VAL A 396 -26.85 11.59 10.37
N THR A 397 -27.39 11.74 11.57
CA THR A 397 -28.17 12.94 11.97
C THR A 397 -27.31 13.79 12.89
N ILE A 398 -27.45 15.11 12.80
CA ILE A 398 -26.72 16.06 13.65
C ILE A 398 -27.62 16.47 14.82
N ALA A 399 -27.03 16.61 16.01
CA ALA A 399 -27.78 17.08 17.18
C ALA A 399 -28.22 18.54 17.00
N ASP A 400 -29.43 18.90 17.46
CA ASP A 400 -30.08 20.21 17.23
C ASP A 400 -29.23 21.44 17.63
N ASN A 401 -28.26 21.27 18.53
CA ASN A 401 -27.36 22.34 19.01
C ASN A 401 -25.93 22.26 18.44
N SER A 402 -25.70 21.46 17.40
CA SER A 402 -24.39 21.28 16.78
C SER A 402 -24.38 21.77 15.33
N SER A 403 -23.28 22.39 14.90
CA SER A 403 -23.03 22.79 13.51
C SER A 403 -21.99 21.90 12.83
N THR A 404 -21.83 20.66 13.30
CA THR A 404 -20.84 19.72 12.76
C THR A 404 -21.09 19.42 11.29
N CYS A 405 -20.01 19.42 10.50
CA CYS A 405 -20.05 19.09 9.07
C CYS A 405 -19.38 17.74 8.76
N GLU A 406 -19.59 17.24 7.54
CA GLU A 406 -19.04 15.96 7.06
C GLU A 406 -17.51 15.87 7.26
N LEU A 407 -16.79 16.96 7.01
CA LEU A 407 -15.33 17.02 7.08
C LEU A 407 -14.82 16.83 8.52
N GLU A 408 -15.52 17.37 9.51
CA GLU A 408 -15.15 17.23 10.93
C GLU A 408 -15.33 15.79 11.41
N ILE A 409 -16.45 15.15 11.04
CA ILE A 409 -16.72 13.74 11.34
C ILE A 409 -15.65 12.86 10.68
N LYS A 410 -15.33 13.11 9.40
CA LYS A 410 -14.29 12.39 8.66
C LYS A 410 -12.91 12.53 9.33
N THR A 411 -12.54 13.73 9.75
CA THR A 411 -11.25 14.01 10.41
C THR A 411 -11.15 13.28 11.76
N PHE A 412 -12.23 13.27 12.54
CA PHE A 412 -12.29 12.51 13.79
C PHE A 412 -12.11 11.01 13.53
N LEU A 413 -12.83 10.45 12.55
CA LEU A 413 -12.80 9.02 12.26
C LEU A 413 -11.43 8.54 11.78
N GLN A 414 -10.68 9.38 11.04
CA GLN A 414 -9.31 9.05 10.61
C GLN A 414 -8.35 8.78 11.78
N THR A 415 -8.63 9.31 12.97
CA THR A 415 -7.81 9.05 14.18
C THR A 415 -8.15 7.72 14.87
N MET A 416 -9.31 7.14 14.56
CA MET A 416 -9.88 6.00 15.28
C MET A 416 -9.98 4.73 14.42
N LEU A 417 -10.36 4.90 13.15
CA LEU A 417 -10.61 3.82 12.21
C LEU A 417 -9.44 3.66 11.23
N PRO A 418 -9.09 2.42 10.85
CA PRO A 418 -8.18 2.20 9.73
C PRO A 418 -8.83 2.60 8.41
N VAL A 419 -8.01 2.94 7.41
CA VAL A 419 -8.45 3.51 6.11
C VAL A 419 -9.52 2.66 5.40
N TYR A 420 -9.47 1.33 5.49
CA TYR A 420 -10.43 0.44 4.84
C TYR A 420 -11.82 0.42 5.51
N MET A 421 -11.94 0.92 6.74
CA MET A 421 -13.20 1.07 7.49
C MET A 421 -13.80 2.47 7.39
N MET A 422 -13.16 3.40 6.67
CA MET A 422 -13.64 4.77 6.54
C MET A 422 -14.91 4.84 5.68
N PRO A 423 -16.06 5.29 6.23
CA PRO A 423 -17.28 5.44 5.45
C PRO A 423 -17.33 6.78 4.69
N ARG A 424 -18.14 6.85 3.64
CA ARG A 424 -18.70 8.12 3.11
C ARG A 424 -19.79 8.58 4.06
N VAL A 425 -19.69 9.79 4.59
CA VAL A 425 -20.64 10.30 5.58
C VAL A 425 -21.73 11.07 4.85
N VAL A 426 -22.99 10.71 5.06
CA VAL A 426 -24.16 11.36 4.46
C VAL A 426 -25.02 11.90 5.58
N ILE A 427 -25.13 13.23 5.67
CA ILE A 427 -25.98 13.87 6.67
C ILE A 427 -27.43 13.81 6.17
N VAL A 428 -28.32 13.25 6.98
CA VAL A 428 -29.76 13.16 6.73
C VAL A 428 -30.51 13.87 7.86
N ASP A 429 -31.67 14.43 7.54
CA ASP A 429 -32.50 15.13 8.54
C ASP A 429 -33.05 14.14 9.60
N ASP A 430 -33.43 12.93 9.18
CA ASP A 430 -33.79 11.84 10.08
C ASP A 430 -33.48 10.47 9.46
N ILE A 431 -33.41 9.45 10.32
CA ILE A 431 -33.22 8.05 9.91
C ILE A 431 -34.59 7.41 9.69
N PRO A 432 -34.95 7.04 8.45
CA PRO A 432 -36.27 6.52 8.16
C PRO A 432 -36.49 5.17 8.84
N LEU A 433 -37.71 4.97 9.34
CA LEU A 433 -38.15 3.75 10.00
C LEU A 433 -39.28 3.11 9.19
N LEU A 434 -39.28 1.78 9.16
CA LEU A 434 -40.38 0.94 8.69
C LEU A 434 -41.58 1.07 9.64
N THR A 435 -42.75 0.63 9.19
CA THR A 435 -44.01 0.63 9.98
C THR A 435 -43.92 -0.16 11.29
N ASN A 436 -42.93 -1.06 11.42
CA ASN A 436 -42.64 -1.81 12.64
C ASN A 436 -41.57 -1.15 13.55
N GLY A 437 -41.17 0.08 13.26
CA GLY A 437 -40.18 0.84 14.03
C GLY A 437 -38.72 0.45 13.79
N LYS A 438 -38.42 -0.53 12.91
CA LYS A 438 -37.04 -0.85 12.51
C LYS A 438 -36.54 0.15 11.47
N ILE A 439 -35.23 0.34 11.39
CA ILE A 439 -34.60 1.21 10.37
C ILE A 439 -34.93 0.71 8.96
N ASP A 440 -35.42 1.62 8.12
CA ASP A 440 -35.63 1.38 6.69
C ASP A 440 -34.34 1.58 5.90
N ARG A 441 -33.51 0.54 5.87
CA ARG A 441 -32.23 0.53 5.17
C ARG A 441 -32.39 0.64 3.65
N GLN A 442 -33.50 0.15 3.10
CA GLN A 442 -33.77 0.27 1.67
C GLN A 442 -34.13 1.72 1.32
N ALA A 443 -34.91 2.41 2.14
CA ALA A 443 -35.17 3.84 1.94
C ALA A 443 -33.87 4.67 2.01
N LEU A 444 -32.95 4.35 2.93
CA LEU A 444 -31.63 5.00 3.00
C LEU A 444 -30.77 4.75 1.76
N LEU A 445 -30.66 3.50 1.31
CA LEU A 445 -29.92 3.16 0.08
C LEU A 445 -30.58 3.79 -1.15
N LYS A 446 -31.90 3.75 -1.23
CA LYS A 446 -32.65 4.40 -2.31
C LYS A 446 -32.49 5.92 -2.25
N HIS A 447 -32.46 6.54 -1.08
CA HIS A 447 -32.19 7.96 -0.92
C HIS A 447 -30.78 8.30 -1.41
N PHE A 448 -29.79 7.47 -1.08
CA PHE A 448 -28.45 7.59 -1.63
C PHE A 448 -28.43 7.38 -3.15
N GLU A 449 -29.17 6.41 -3.69
CA GLU A 449 -29.28 6.18 -5.13
C GLU A 449 -30.03 7.30 -5.85
N THR A 450 -31.09 7.87 -5.28
CA THR A 450 -31.91 8.95 -5.88
C THR A 450 -31.27 10.32 -5.76
N ALA A 451 -30.54 10.59 -4.68
CA ALA A 451 -29.61 11.71 -4.63
C ALA A 451 -28.55 11.60 -5.76
N ASN A 452 -28.27 10.38 -6.21
CA ASN A 452 -27.29 10.02 -7.23
C ASN A 452 -27.92 9.45 -8.53
N THR A 453 -29.20 9.70 -8.85
CA THR A 453 -29.80 9.30 -10.15
C THR A 453 -30.65 10.45 -10.70
N ARG A 454 -30.13 11.13 -11.72
CA ARG A 454 -30.94 11.81 -12.72
C ARG A 454 -30.91 10.95 -14.00
N ASN A 455 -32.10 10.60 -14.46
CA ASN A 455 -32.55 9.85 -15.64
C ASN A 455 -31.49 9.26 -16.62
N GLU A 456 -31.63 7.96 -16.88
CA GLU A 456 -30.86 7.14 -17.83
C GLU A 456 -30.93 7.59 -19.30
N ASP A 457 -31.80 8.55 -19.64
CA ASP A 457 -31.96 9.07 -21.01
C ASP A 457 -31.01 10.24 -21.34
N ASP A 458 -30.25 10.75 -20.37
CA ASP A 458 -29.36 11.91 -20.56
C ASP A 458 -27.88 11.52 -20.46
N HIS A 459 -27.43 10.65 -21.37
CA HIS A 459 -26.03 10.27 -21.53
C HIS A 459 -25.08 11.44 -21.88
N ASN A 460 -25.56 12.69 -21.93
CA ASN A 460 -24.78 13.87 -22.29
C ASN A 460 -24.49 14.90 -21.18
N MET A 461 -24.91 14.74 -19.91
CA MET A 461 -24.62 15.76 -18.87
C MET A 461 -24.22 15.25 -17.47
N VAL A 462 -23.37 14.22 -17.34
CA VAL A 462 -22.73 13.85 -16.05
C VAL A 462 -21.43 14.65 -15.78
N CYS A 463 -20.92 15.35 -16.78
CA CYS A 463 -19.67 16.10 -16.72
C CYS A 463 -19.98 17.59 -16.91
N ASP A 464 -19.65 18.41 -15.91
CA ASP A 464 -19.73 19.86 -16.02
C ASP A 464 -18.35 20.43 -16.36
N TYR A 465 -18.27 21.05 -17.53
CA TYR A 465 -17.06 21.68 -18.05
C TYR A 465 -16.98 23.18 -17.72
N THR A 466 -17.94 23.71 -16.96
CA THR A 466 -17.93 25.11 -16.49
C THR A 466 -16.66 25.37 -15.68
N GLY A 467 -15.92 26.42 -16.04
CA GLY A 467 -14.66 26.77 -15.37
C GLY A 467 -13.43 25.98 -15.83
N VAL A 468 -13.56 25.04 -16.77
CA VAL A 468 -12.42 24.37 -17.40
C VAL A 468 -11.74 25.34 -18.38
N PRO A 469 -10.44 25.67 -18.21
CA PRO A 469 -9.71 26.50 -19.18
C PRO A 469 -9.73 25.87 -20.57
N GLU A 470 -9.81 26.69 -21.63
CA GLU A 470 -9.96 26.18 -23.01
C GLU A 470 -8.81 25.24 -23.44
N ARG A 471 -7.59 25.50 -22.95
CA ARG A 471 -6.40 24.65 -23.16
C ARG A 471 -6.52 23.25 -22.54
N ASP A 472 -7.37 23.10 -21.53
CA ASP A 472 -7.52 21.89 -20.71
C ASP A 472 -8.81 21.13 -21.03
N LEU A 473 -9.67 21.72 -21.86
CA LEU A 473 -10.97 21.17 -22.25
C LEU A 473 -10.85 19.81 -22.94
N GLU A 474 -9.80 19.60 -23.74
CA GLU A 474 -9.56 18.31 -24.40
C GLU A 474 -9.28 17.19 -23.39
N LYS A 475 -8.43 17.46 -22.38
CA LYS A 475 -8.12 16.50 -21.31
C LYS A 475 -9.34 16.26 -20.43
N ALA A 476 -10.09 17.31 -20.09
CA ALA A 476 -11.31 17.21 -19.30
C ALA A 476 -12.37 16.31 -19.98
N LYS A 477 -12.56 16.45 -21.30
CA LYS A 477 -13.48 15.63 -22.10
C LYS A 477 -13.12 14.14 -22.12
N VAL A 478 -11.89 13.79 -21.77
CA VAL A 478 -11.45 12.39 -21.62
C VAL A 478 -11.49 11.96 -20.16
N LEU A 479 -11.00 12.81 -19.25
CA LEU A 479 -10.92 12.51 -17.83
C LEU A 479 -12.29 12.37 -17.17
N PHE A 480 -13.19 13.34 -17.36
CA PHE A 480 -14.45 13.38 -16.60
C PHE A 480 -15.35 12.18 -16.92
N PRO A 481 -15.56 11.80 -18.20
CA PRO A 481 -16.33 10.59 -18.52
C PRO A 481 -15.66 9.31 -18.02
N THR A 482 -14.32 9.27 -18.02
CA THR A 482 -13.55 8.11 -17.53
C THR A 482 -13.66 7.95 -16.02
N VAL A 483 -13.62 9.05 -15.27
CA VAL A 483 -13.87 9.08 -13.83
C VAL A 483 -15.31 8.68 -13.52
N ALA A 484 -16.29 9.30 -14.19
CA ALA A 484 -17.71 8.97 -14.04
C ALA A 484 -17.98 7.47 -14.29
N SER A 485 -17.43 6.93 -15.39
CA SER A 485 -17.54 5.52 -15.75
C SER A 485 -16.85 4.57 -14.76
N ALA A 486 -15.73 4.96 -14.15
CA ALA A 486 -14.98 4.12 -13.22
C ALA A 486 -15.59 4.08 -11.82
N ILE A 487 -16.31 5.13 -11.43
CA ILE A 487 -16.96 5.26 -10.12
C ILE A 487 -18.40 4.76 -10.16
N GLY A 488 -19.12 5.00 -11.28
CA GLY A 488 -20.47 4.48 -11.51
C GLY A 488 -21.59 5.20 -10.74
N ASN A 489 -21.35 6.39 -10.17
CA ASN A 489 -22.31 7.19 -9.39
C ASN A 489 -22.46 8.63 -9.94
N ALA A 490 -23.63 9.27 -9.71
CA ALA A 490 -24.04 10.52 -10.36
C ALA A 490 -23.77 11.84 -9.59
N ASP A 491 -22.64 11.94 -8.89
CA ASP A 491 -22.11 13.26 -8.55
C ASP A 491 -21.58 13.93 -9.82
N ILE A 492 -21.97 15.18 -10.09
CA ILE A 492 -21.52 15.93 -11.28
C ILE A 492 -20.00 16.02 -11.22
N VAL A 493 -19.32 15.48 -12.24
CA VAL A 493 -17.87 15.53 -12.33
C VAL A 493 -17.46 16.91 -12.84
N ARG A 494 -16.77 17.67 -11.98
CA ARG A 494 -16.28 19.03 -12.24
C ARG A 494 -14.75 19.07 -12.14
N ILE A 495 -14.16 20.18 -12.57
CA ILE A 495 -12.70 20.36 -12.53
C ILE A 495 -12.13 20.41 -11.12
N ASP A 496 -12.87 20.90 -10.15
CA ASP A 496 -12.48 20.99 -8.74
C ASP A 496 -12.78 19.72 -7.93
N SER A 497 -13.55 18.78 -8.49
CA SER A 497 -13.92 17.55 -7.78
C SER A 497 -12.69 16.72 -7.37
N ASN A 498 -12.71 16.18 -6.16
CA ASN A 498 -11.73 15.18 -5.74
C ASN A 498 -12.21 13.77 -6.14
N PHE A 499 -11.33 12.97 -6.75
CA PHE A 499 -11.66 11.61 -7.19
C PHE A 499 -12.24 10.72 -6.07
N TYR A 500 -11.72 10.82 -4.84
CA TYR A 500 -12.17 10.02 -3.70
C TYR A 500 -13.46 10.55 -3.08
N GLU A 501 -13.69 11.86 -3.14
CA GLU A 501 -14.96 12.45 -2.69
C GLU A 501 -16.10 12.06 -3.62
N LEU A 502 -15.82 11.95 -4.92
CA LEU A 502 -16.76 11.42 -5.91
C LEU A 502 -17.09 9.92 -5.68
N GLY A 503 -16.39 9.21 -4.79
CA GLY A 503 -16.58 7.77 -4.53
C GLY A 503 -15.47 6.89 -5.10
N GLY A 504 -14.38 7.49 -5.58
CA GLY A 504 -13.16 6.80 -5.98
C GLY A 504 -12.53 5.98 -4.86
N ASN A 505 -11.82 4.93 -5.25
CA ASN A 505 -11.07 4.04 -4.38
C ASN A 505 -9.78 3.56 -5.08
N SER A 506 -8.92 2.82 -4.39
CA SER A 506 -7.63 2.40 -4.96
C SER A 506 -7.78 1.50 -6.19
N LEU A 507 -8.84 0.70 -6.27
CA LEU A 507 -9.08 -0.23 -7.38
C LEU A 507 -9.52 0.51 -8.64
N ASN A 508 -10.54 1.37 -8.52
CA ASN A 508 -10.98 2.17 -9.65
C ASN A 508 -9.98 3.29 -10.00
N SER A 509 -9.12 3.76 -9.08
CA SER A 509 -7.99 4.64 -9.42
C SER A 509 -7.04 4.00 -10.42
N VAL A 510 -6.67 2.73 -10.19
CA VAL A 510 -5.80 1.98 -11.12
C VAL A 510 -6.51 1.81 -12.46
N HIS A 511 -7.80 1.47 -12.45
CA HIS A 511 -8.58 1.37 -13.68
C HIS A 511 -8.62 2.69 -14.47
N THR A 512 -8.96 3.81 -13.81
CA THR A 512 -9.05 5.12 -14.45
C THR A 512 -7.71 5.49 -15.09
N VAL A 513 -6.60 5.34 -14.35
CA VAL A 513 -5.25 5.62 -14.86
C VAL A 513 -4.92 4.79 -16.10
N MET A 514 -5.26 3.51 -16.09
CA MET A 514 -5.00 2.65 -17.23
C MET A 514 -5.89 2.97 -18.44
N LYS A 515 -7.17 3.30 -18.21
CA LYS A 515 -8.11 3.70 -19.27
C LYS A 515 -7.69 5.01 -19.93
N LEU A 516 -7.24 5.99 -19.14
CA LEU A 516 -6.65 7.24 -19.63
C LEU A 516 -5.45 6.97 -20.54
N TRP A 517 -4.58 6.02 -20.17
CA TRP A 517 -3.42 5.66 -20.95
C TRP A 517 -3.81 5.19 -22.36
N ASN A 518 -4.82 4.34 -22.48
CA ASN A 518 -5.32 3.87 -23.78
C ASN A 518 -6.04 4.96 -24.59
N GLN A 519 -6.63 5.94 -23.93
CA GLN A 519 -7.23 7.12 -24.58
C GLN A 519 -6.17 8.16 -25.01
N GLY A 520 -4.88 7.81 -24.95
CA GLY A 520 -3.80 8.68 -25.38
C GLY A 520 -3.30 9.63 -24.29
N TYR A 521 -3.61 9.39 -23.02
CA TYR A 521 -3.21 10.27 -21.90
C TYR A 521 -2.48 9.51 -20.81
N LYS A 522 -1.22 9.84 -20.57
CA LYS A 522 -0.41 9.22 -19.53
C LYS A 522 -0.46 10.01 -18.23
N ILE A 523 -0.73 9.32 -17.13
CA ILE A 523 -0.56 9.80 -15.76
C ILE A 523 -0.11 8.61 -14.88
N SER A 524 0.75 8.81 -13.89
CA SER A 524 1.11 7.72 -12.96
C SER A 524 0.04 7.51 -11.89
N ILE A 525 -0.08 6.30 -11.35
CA ILE A 525 -1.02 6.02 -10.25
C ILE A 525 -0.75 6.89 -9.02
N THR A 526 0.52 7.17 -8.71
CA THR A 526 0.89 8.06 -7.62
C THR A 526 0.41 9.49 -7.88
N GLN A 527 0.61 10.01 -9.10
CA GLN A 527 0.12 11.33 -9.50
C GLN A 527 -1.41 11.42 -9.47
N PHE A 528 -2.10 10.35 -9.84
CA PHE A 528 -3.55 10.30 -9.82
C PHE A 528 -4.11 10.27 -8.39
N VAL A 529 -3.55 9.40 -7.52
CA VAL A 529 -3.99 9.20 -6.14
C VAL A 529 -3.66 10.40 -5.24
N THR A 530 -2.55 11.08 -5.49
CA THR A 530 -2.12 12.25 -4.69
C THR A 530 -2.73 13.57 -5.17
N ALA A 531 -3.47 13.56 -6.28
CA ALA A 531 -4.14 14.75 -6.76
C ALA A 531 -5.31 15.11 -5.84
N LYS A 532 -5.38 16.38 -5.46
CA LYS A 532 -6.44 16.93 -4.61
C LYS A 532 -7.72 17.23 -5.40
N SER A 533 -7.62 17.36 -6.72
CA SER A 533 -8.76 17.60 -7.61
C SER A 533 -8.51 17.06 -9.01
N LEU A 534 -9.56 16.98 -9.84
CA LEU A 534 -9.43 16.61 -11.25
C LEU A 534 -8.63 17.64 -12.06
N SER A 535 -8.58 18.90 -11.65
CA SER A 535 -7.70 19.93 -12.22
C SER A 535 -6.25 19.50 -12.13
N GLU A 536 -5.83 19.04 -10.96
CA GLU A 536 -4.46 18.60 -10.74
C GLU A 536 -4.16 17.30 -11.51
N ILE A 537 -5.17 16.45 -11.72
CA ILE A 537 -5.05 15.28 -12.62
C ILE A 537 -4.87 15.73 -14.07
N ILE A 538 -5.65 16.70 -14.55
CA ILE A 538 -5.53 17.29 -15.89
C ILE A 538 -4.14 17.88 -16.11
N ASP A 539 -3.61 18.63 -15.13
CA ASP A 539 -2.27 19.21 -15.20
C ASP A 539 -1.20 18.13 -15.32
N ARG A 540 -1.40 17.01 -14.61
CA ARG A 540 -0.48 15.87 -14.59
C ARG A 540 -0.68 14.90 -15.77
N MET A 541 -1.77 15.02 -16.54
CA MET A 541 -2.04 14.22 -17.74
C MET A 541 -1.20 14.70 -18.92
N ILE A 542 -0.47 13.78 -19.55
CA ILE A 542 0.36 14.05 -20.72
C ILE A 542 -0.24 13.36 -21.95
N LYS A 543 -0.58 14.14 -22.98
CA LYS A 543 -1.09 13.62 -24.27
C LYS A 543 0.03 12.92 -25.05
N ILE A 544 -0.26 11.72 -25.55
CA ILE A 544 0.62 10.90 -26.37
C ILE A 544 0.48 11.37 -27.83
N LYS A 545 1.57 11.82 -28.47
CA LYS A 545 1.52 12.36 -29.85
C LYS A 545 1.45 11.21 -30.88
N MET A 546 0.62 11.35 -31.91
CA MET A 546 0.35 10.31 -32.92
C MET A 546 1.51 9.97 -33.88
N ASP A 547 2.65 10.65 -33.81
CA ASP A 547 3.89 10.22 -34.48
C ASP A 547 4.69 9.18 -33.66
N ASP A 548 4.26 8.86 -32.44
CA ASP A 548 4.83 7.76 -31.63
C ASP A 548 4.17 6.40 -31.93
N LYS A 549 3.62 6.20 -33.14
CA LYS A 549 3.57 4.86 -33.75
C LYS A 549 4.88 4.60 -34.49
N VAL A 550 5.98 4.71 -33.76
CA VAL A 550 7.25 4.11 -34.15
C VAL A 550 7.40 2.84 -33.33
N SER A 551 7.92 1.81 -33.97
CA SER A 551 8.34 0.58 -33.30
C SER A 551 9.15 0.92 -32.05
N ASP A 552 9.09 0.04 -31.06
CA ASP A 552 10.25 -0.36 -30.26
C ASP A 552 9.84 -0.64 -28.81
N SER A 553 10.09 -1.89 -28.45
CA SER A 553 10.79 -2.26 -27.24
C SER A 553 11.73 -1.16 -26.72
N TRP A 554 11.23 -0.34 -25.81
CA TRP A 554 12.06 0.38 -24.84
C TRP A 554 11.60 -0.02 -23.43
N ASP A 555 11.72 -1.32 -23.16
CA ASP A 555 11.80 -1.83 -21.79
C ASP A 555 13.12 -1.35 -21.20
N PHE A 556 13.05 -0.77 -20.01
CA PHE A 556 14.19 -0.34 -19.21
C PHE A 556 14.29 -1.36 -18.08
N ASP A 557 15.32 -2.20 -18.10
CA ASP A 557 15.71 -3.03 -16.97
C ASP A 557 16.69 -2.27 -16.08
N GLU A 558 16.62 -2.50 -14.77
CA GLU A 558 17.49 -1.85 -13.77
C GLU A 558 19.00 -2.20 -13.96
N ASP A 559 19.35 -3.11 -14.88
CA ASP A 559 20.71 -3.58 -15.18
C ASP A 559 21.45 -2.77 -16.28
N GLU A 560 20.93 -1.59 -16.69
CA GLU A 560 21.40 -0.88 -17.89
C GLU A 560 22.10 0.49 -17.67
N ILE A 561 22.58 0.80 -16.45
CA ILE A 561 23.28 2.07 -16.17
C ILE A 561 24.74 1.82 -15.75
N VAL A 562 25.67 2.42 -16.48
CA VAL A 562 27.11 2.41 -16.17
C VAL A 562 27.49 3.75 -15.52
N TYR A 563 28.31 3.68 -14.47
CA TYR A 563 28.77 4.86 -13.75
C TYR A 563 30.25 5.11 -13.99
N GLU A 564 30.60 6.34 -14.33
CA GLU A 564 31.98 6.76 -14.56
C GLU A 564 32.31 7.99 -13.74
N MET A 565 33.49 8.01 -13.12
CA MET A 565 33.98 9.21 -12.45
C MET A 565 34.26 10.30 -13.48
N ILE A 566 33.99 11.55 -13.14
CA ILE A 566 34.22 12.66 -14.08
C ILE A 566 35.72 12.84 -14.37
N ASN A 567 36.03 13.31 -15.57
CA ASN A 567 37.37 13.68 -16.03
C ASN A 567 37.23 14.77 -17.09
N ASP A 568 38.32 15.38 -17.56
CA ASP A 568 38.28 16.54 -18.46
C ASP A 568 37.44 16.32 -19.74
N SER A 569 37.37 15.09 -20.28
CA SER A 569 36.56 14.79 -21.46
C SER A 569 35.05 14.92 -21.21
N HIS A 570 34.61 14.92 -19.95
CA HIS A 570 33.20 14.94 -19.54
C HIS A 570 32.64 16.35 -19.31
N GLN A 571 33.47 17.40 -19.36
CA GLN A 571 33.08 18.76 -18.97
C GLN A 571 31.91 19.29 -19.79
N ALA A 572 31.98 19.13 -21.11
CA ALA A 572 30.94 19.62 -22.02
C ALA A 572 29.59 18.91 -21.79
N ASP A 573 29.61 17.59 -21.60
CA ASP A 573 28.40 16.79 -21.36
C ASP A 573 27.75 17.11 -20.01
N ALA A 574 28.57 17.30 -18.97
CA ALA A 574 28.11 17.69 -17.64
C ALA A 574 27.44 19.06 -17.65
N ILE A 575 28.11 20.08 -18.24
CA ILE A 575 27.56 21.42 -18.41
C ILE A 575 26.23 21.37 -19.16
N LYS A 576 26.17 20.58 -20.23
CA LYS A 576 24.95 20.41 -21.03
C LYS A 576 23.80 19.82 -20.22
N ILE A 577 24.03 18.73 -19.49
CA ILE A 577 22.96 18.09 -18.69
C ILE A 577 22.45 19.02 -17.58
N ILE A 578 23.34 19.74 -16.91
CA ILE A 578 22.95 20.67 -15.84
C ILE A 578 22.15 21.83 -16.45
N THR A 579 22.68 22.48 -17.48
CA THR A 579 21.99 23.61 -18.12
C THR A 579 20.66 23.20 -18.76
N GLU A 580 20.57 22.04 -19.40
CA GLU A 580 19.32 21.52 -19.96
C GLU A 580 18.33 21.10 -18.86
N GLY A 581 18.79 20.43 -17.80
CA GLY A 581 17.96 20.01 -16.68
C GLY A 581 17.29 21.20 -15.98
N PHE A 582 18.08 22.23 -15.66
CA PHE A 582 17.56 23.43 -14.97
C PHE A 582 16.72 24.34 -15.88
N CYS A 583 16.91 24.31 -17.20
CA CYS A 583 16.09 25.10 -18.14
C CYS A 583 14.83 24.37 -18.66
N CYS A 584 14.81 23.04 -18.73
CA CYS A 584 13.68 22.26 -19.27
C CYS A 584 12.63 21.90 -18.22
N CYS A 585 12.95 21.95 -16.92
CA CYS A 585 11.97 21.89 -15.85
C CYS A 585 11.18 23.20 -15.78
N GLY A 586 10.13 23.30 -16.61
CA GLY A 586 9.33 24.52 -16.80
C GLY A 586 9.06 25.32 -15.52
N GLY A 587 9.52 26.56 -15.50
CA GLY A 587 8.89 27.65 -14.76
C GLY A 587 9.34 27.93 -13.33
N THR A 588 10.26 27.18 -12.72
CA THR A 588 10.83 27.55 -11.42
C THR A 588 12.35 27.41 -11.43
N CYS A 589 13.03 28.22 -12.25
CA CYS A 589 14.33 28.70 -11.81
C CYS A 589 14.01 29.53 -10.56
N LEU A 590 14.44 29.09 -9.39
CA LEU A 590 14.08 29.68 -8.09
C LEU A 590 14.37 31.19 -8.01
N ILE A 591 15.13 31.73 -8.95
CA ILE A 591 15.47 33.15 -9.06
C ILE A 591 15.24 33.61 -10.51
N PRO A 592 14.38 34.62 -10.74
CA PRO A 592 14.21 35.23 -12.06
C PRO A 592 15.52 35.81 -12.64
N GLY A 593 15.83 35.41 -13.87
CA GLY A 593 16.96 35.95 -14.64
C GLY A 593 18.31 35.24 -14.45
N VAL A 594 18.34 34.05 -13.86
CA VAL A 594 19.47 33.11 -14.00
C VAL A 594 19.44 32.49 -15.40
N THR A 595 20.57 32.48 -16.08
CA THR A 595 20.75 32.04 -17.47
C THR A 595 21.55 30.74 -17.56
N ARG A 596 21.53 30.10 -18.73
CA ARG A 596 22.41 28.94 -19.01
C ARG A 596 23.88 29.28 -18.84
N GLU A 597 24.24 30.52 -19.14
CA GLU A 597 25.62 31.02 -19.03
C GLU A 597 26.10 31.05 -17.58
N ASP A 598 25.23 31.39 -16.63
CA ASP A 598 25.58 31.39 -15.20
C ASP A 598 25.95 29.99 -14.71
N TYR A 599 25.18 28.96 -15.12
CA TYR A 599 25.48 27.55 -14.80
C TYR A 599 26.74 27.03 -15.52
N ARG A 600 27.03 27.52 -16.74
CA ARG A 600 28.28 27.20 -17.45
C ARG A 600 29.49 27.73 -16.68
N ILE A 601 29.48 29.00 -16.29
CA ILE A 601 30.56 29.64 -15.52
C ILE A 601 30.78 28.91 -14.18
N LEU A 602 29.70 28.58 -13.47
CA LEU A 602 29.74 27.79 -12.24
C LEU A 602 30.49 26.47 -12.45
N MET A 603 30.10 25.71 -13.48
CA MET A 603 30.68 24.40 -13.74
C MET A 603 32.13 24.48 -14.20
N GLU A 604 32.52 25.50 -14.95
CA GLU A 604 33.91 25.72 -15.35
C GLU A 604 34.82 26.01 -14.15
N GLN A 605 34.36 26.83 -13.21
CA GLN A 605 35.11 27.11 -11.98
C GLN A 605 35.20 25.90 -11.05
N LEU A 606 34.15 25.08 -10.97
CA LEU A 606 34.12 23.89 -10.12
C LEU A 606 34.83 22.67 -10.75
N TRP A 607 35.07 22.66 -12.06
CA TRP A 607 35.45 21.44 -12.76
C TRP A 607 36.74 20.80 -12.25
N ASN A 608 37.83 21.58 -12.19
CA ASN A 608 39.13 21.07 -11.75
C ASN A 608 39.07 20.51 -10.32
N PRO A 609 38.49 21.23 -9.32
CA PRO A 609 38.26 20.67 -7.99
C PRO A 609 37.44 19.37 -7.98
N LEU A 610 36.38 19.28 -8.79
CA LEU A 610 35.54 18.09 -8.84
C LEU A 610 36.27 16.86 -9.39
N VAL A 611 37.12 17.06 -10.41
CA VAL A 611 37.97 16.01 -10.98
C VAL A 611 39.04 15.58 -9.97
N GLU A 612 39.70 16.54 -9.31
CA GLU A 612 40.74 16.27 -8.31
C GLU A 612 40.20 15.50 -7.10
N GLN A 613 39.03 15.87 -6.57
CA GLN A 613 38.42 15.18 -5.42
C GLN A 613 37.92 13.78 -5.77
N ASN A 614 37.59 13.53 -7.04
CA ASN A 614 37.17 12.21 -7.54
C ASN A 614 36.01 11.63 -6.71
N LEU A 615 35.00 12.46 -6.46
CA LEU A 615 33.73 12.13 -5.78
C LEU A 615 32.49 12.34 -6.66
N SER A 616 32.66 12.99 -7.82
CA SER A 616 31.60 13.27 -8.78
C SER A 616 31.61 12.28 -9.93
N PHE A 617 30.43 11.94 -10.43
CA PHE A 617 30.26 10.86 -11.41
C PHE A 617 29.14 11.13 -12.40
N LEU A 618 29.23 10.50 -13.56
CA LEU A 618 28.20 10.41 -14.58
C LEU A 618 27.47 9.07 -14.50
N ALA A 619 26.20 9.08 -14.86
CA ALA A 619 25.43 7.91 -15.24
C ALA A 619 25.29 7.89 -16.77
N LYS A 620 25.72 6.79 -17.40
CA LYS A 620 25.62 6.54 -18.84
C LYS A 620 24.71 5.35 -19.11
N SER A 621 23.93 5.45 -20.18
CA SER A 621 23.13 4.35 -20.72
C SER A 621 24.07 3.27 -21.26
N SER A 622 23.91 2.02 -20.82
CA SER A 622 24.72 0.90 -21.29
C SER A 622 24.47 0.56 -22.77
N ARG A 623 23.30 0.95 -23.31
CA ARG A 623 22.89 0.65 -24.69
C ARG A 623 23.58 1.52 -25.74
N ASP A 624 23.68 2.81 -25.47
CA ASP A 624 24.16 3.81 -26.44
C ASP A 624 25.30 4.70 -25.91
N GLY A 625 25.78 4.44 -24.69
CA GLY A 625 26.91 5.13 -24.07
C GLY A 625 26.63 6.59 -23.70
N ARG A 626 25.40 7.07 -23.90
CA ARG A 626 25.06 8.47 -23.70
C ARG A 626 24.94 8.80 -22.22
N THR A 627 25.44 9.96 -21.84
CA THR A 627 25.28 10.51 -20.49
C THR A 627 23.81 10.86 -20.24
N ILE A 628 23.22 10.20 -19.26
CA ILE A 628 21.80 10.34 -18.87
C ILE A 628 21.62 11.02 -17.51
N GLY A 629 22.67 11.10 -16.69
CA GLY A 629 22.66 11.85 -15.45
C GLY A 629 24.05 12.14 -14.90
N ILE A 630 24.10 13.01 -13.88
CA ILE A 630 25.32 13.44 -13.19
C ILE A 630 25.03 13.65 -11.71
N GLY A 631 25.95 13.19 -10.86
CA GLY A 631 26.00 13.50 -9.43
C GLY A 631 27.25 14.32 -9.10
N ILE A 632 27.05 15.53 -8.59
CA ILE A 632 28.09 16.48 -8.18
C ILE A 632 28.21 16.43 -6.67
N ASN A 633 29.37 15.97 -6.21
CA ASN A 633 29.66 15.80 -4.79
C ASN A 633 31.03 16.37 -4.44
N PHE A 634 31.14 16.85 -3.20
CA PHE A 634 32.38 17.32 -2.59
C PHE A 634 32.65 16.57 -1.29
N ASP A 635 33.87 16.65 -0.80
CA ASP A 635 34.12 16.52 0.62
C ASP A 635 33.65 17.80 1.31
N LEU A 636 32.76 17.66 2.29
CA LEU A 636 32.14 18.78 2.99
C LEU A 636 33.16 19.72 3.64
N TRP A 637 34.31 19.20 4.08
CA TRP A 637 35.36 19.95 4.76
C TRP A 637 36.52 20.36 3.84
N ASP A 638 36.42 20.05 2.55
CA ASP A 638 37.38 20.44 1.51
C ASP A 638 36.64 21.04 0.30
N MET A 639 35.58 21.82 0.55
CA MET A 639 34.84 22.48 -0.53
C MET A 639 35.69 23.55 -1.21
N PRO A 640 35.67 23.65 -2.55
CA PRO A 640 36.42 24.68 -3.26
C PRO A 640 35.88 26.07 -2.91
N LYS A 641 36.79 27.04 -2.75
CA LYS A 641 36.40 28.44 -2.63
C LYS A 641 35.85 28.92 -3.96
N LEU A 642 34.55 29.17 -4.00
CA LEU A 642 33.86 29.60 -5.20
C LEU A 642 33.55 31.10 -5.12
N ILE A 643 34.02 31.87 -6.11
CA ILE A 643 33.71 33.30 -6.25
C ILE A 643 32.93 33.48 -7.55
N LEU A 644 31.61 33.59 -7.43
CA LEU A 644 30.70 33.84 -8.55
C LEU A 644 30.37 35.32 -8.66
N ASP A 645 30.57 35.87 -9.86
CA ASP A 645 30.04 37.17 -10.27
C ASP A 645 28.75 36.98 -11.06
N SER A 646 27.79 36.25 -10.48
CA SER A 646 26.51 35.93 -11.12
C SER A 646 25.37 35.83 -10.11
N LYS A 647 24.12 35.85 -10.60
CA LYS A 647 22.92 35.72 -9.76
C LYS A 647 22.82 34.39 -9.02
N LEU A 648 23.57 33.35 -9.45
CA LEU A 648 23.67 32.08 -8.72
C LEU A 648 24.28 32.25 -7.33
N ARG A 649 25.04 33.32 -7.08
CA ARG A 649 25.60 33.63 -5.76
C ARG A 649 24.53 33.62 -4.66
N ILE A 650 23.32 34.11 -4.96
CA ILE A 650 22.20 34.13 -4.01
C ILE A 650 21.82 32.73 -3.53
N ILE A 651 21.91 31.71 -4.40
CA ILE A 651 21.63 30.30 -4.04
C ILE A 651 22.70 29.79 -3.08
N PHE A 652 23.97 30.16 -3.30
CA PHE A 652 25.05 29.78 -2.40
C PHE A 652 24.96 30.51 -1.05
N ASP A 653 24.62 31.79 -1.03
CA ASP A 653 24.39 32.52 0.22
C ASP A 653 23.24 31.91 1.03
N PHE A 654 22.18 31.47 0.34
CA PHE A 654 21.05 30.74 0.95
C PHE A 654 21.49 29.38 1.52
N LEU A 655 22.19 28.56 0.73
CA LEU A 655 22.71 27.27 1.20
C LEU A 655 23.68 27.46 2.37
N GLU A 656 24.55 28.46 2.32
CA GLU A 656 25.48 28.78 3.40
C GLU A 656 24.74 29.15 4.69
N GLN A 657 23.69 29.97 4.61
CA GLN A 657 22.88 30.32 5.79
C GLN A 657 22.23 29.08 6.41
N LEU A 658 21.74 28.15 5.60
CA LEU A 658 21.08 26.93 6.08
C LEU A 658 22.08 25.91 6.63
N GLU A 659 23.19 25.71 5.93
CA GLU A 659 24.09 24.60 6.17
C GLU A 659 25.21 24.94 7.16
N ALA A 660 25.66 26.20 7.25
CA ALA A 660 26.75 26.58 8.14
C ALA A 660 26.48 26.29 9.63
N PRO A 661 25.27 26.53 10.17
CA PRO A 661 24.94 26.14 11.55
C PRO A 661 25.02 24.62 11.75
N ILE A 662 24.51 23.85 10.78
CA ILE A 662 24.50 22.39 10.81
C ILE A 662 25.92 21.84 10.76
N ARG A 663 26.77 22.34 9.86
CA ARG A 663 28.18 21.93 9.77
C ARG A 663 28.92 22.13 11.09
N LYS A 664 28.67 23.23 11.79
CA LYS A 664 29.35 23.56 13.06
C LYS A 664 28.86 22.76 14.26
N GLN A 665 27.60 22.32 14.27
CA GLN A 665 26.96 21.79 15.47
C GLN A 665 26.61 20.30 15.39
N GLU A 666 26.32 19.80 14.19
CA GLU A 666 25.65 18.51 13.99
C GLU A 666 26.47 17.50 13.17
N LEU A 667 27.55 17.94 12.50
CA LEU A 667 28.33 17.11 11.58
C LEU A 667 29.75 16.86 12.09
N PRO A 668 30.30 15.64 11.90
CA PRO A 668 31.66 15.33 12.31
C PRO A 668 32.66 16.16 11.50
N GLU A 669 33.55 16.86 12.21
CA GLU A 669 34.59 17.69 11.61
C GLU A 669 35.73 16.85 11.01
N GLY A 670 36.19 17.27 9.82
CA GLY A 670 37.43 16.76 9.22
C GLY A 670 37.27 16.24 7.80
N LYS A 671 38.35 16.36 7.02
CA LYS A 671 38.42 15.81 5.66
C LYS A 671 38.21 14.30 5.68
N GLY A 672 37.45 13.79 4.71
CA GLY A 672 37.09 12.39 4.53
C GLY A 672 35.91 11.94 5.40
N GLN A 673 35.24 12.85 6.11
CA GLN A 673 34.14 12.49 7.01
C GLN A 673 32.79 12.48 6.30
N ILE A 674 32.40 13.56 5.64
CA ILE A 674 31.07 13.69 5.03
C ILE A 674 31.20 14.03 3.55
N ILE A 675 30.54 13.24 2.68
CA ILE A 675 30.31 13.64 1.31
C ILE A 675 29.14 14.64 1.29
N TYR A 676 29.36 15.81 0.73
CA TYR A 676 28.30 16.75 0.41
C TYR A 676 27.75 16.44 -0.98
N CYS A 677 26.54 15.90 -1.05
CA CYS A 677 25.79 15.74 -2.29
C CYS A 677 25.16 17.08 -2.65
N PHE A 678 25.92 17.89 -3.38
CA PHE A 678 25.60 19.27 -3.73
C PHE A 678 24.50 19.35 -4.79
N MET A 679 24.60 18.54 -5.85
CA MET A 679 23.65 18.60 -6.97
C MET A 679 23.55 17.28 -7.71
N MET A 680 22.33 16.94 -8.15
CA MET A 680 22.10 15.88 -9.13
C MET A 680 21.27 16.43 -10.29
N ALA A 681 21.62 16.06 -11.51
CA ALA A 681 20.89 16.45 -12.71
C ALA A 681 20.78 15.27 -13.68
N THR A 682 19.72 15.28 -14.48
CA THR A 682 19.46 14.24 -15.49
C THR A 682 19.18 14.86 -16.85
N SER A 683 19.42 14.11 -17.92
CA SER A 683 19.11 14.58 -19.28
C SER A 683 17.63 14.95 -19.44
N CYS A 684 17.37 16.11 -20.04
CA CYS A 684 16.01 16.57 -20.35
C CYS A 684 15.27 15.68 -21.36
N LYS A 685 15.98 14.77 -22.03
CA LYS A 685 15.43 13.80 -22.97
C LYS A 685 14.78 12.59 -22.27
N LEU A 686 15.00 12.42 -20.97
CA LEU A 686 14.38 11.35 -20.20
C LEU A 686 12.89 11.62 -20.00
N ARG A 687 12.06 10.59 -20.19
CA ARG A 687 10.64 10.66 -19.79
C ARG A 687 10.55 10.81 -18.27
N PRO A 688 9.49 11.41 -17.70
CA PRO A 688 9.39 11.63 -16.24
C PRO A 688 9.62 10.38 -15.39
N ALA A 689 9.12 9.21 -15.82
CA ALA A 689 9.37 7.94 -15.13
C ALA A 689 10.84 7.49 -15.17
N GLN A 690 11.54 7.75 -16.28
CA GLN A 690 12.98 7.47 -16.42
C GLN A 690 13.80 8.45 -15.60
N ASN A 691 13.41 9.73 -15.54
CA ASN A 691 14.05 10.72 -14.67
C ASN A 691 14.02 10.26 -13.20
N VAL A 692 12.87 9.82 -12.68
CA VAL A 692 12.76 9.31 -11.30
C VAL A 692 13.68 8.11 -11.06
N ILE A 693 13.77 7.18 -12.02
CA ILE A 693 14.66 6.02 -11.93
C ILE A 693 16.13 6.46 -11.92
N VAL A 694 16.54 7.32 -12.85
CA VAL A 694 17.93 7.79 -12.94
C VAL A 694 18.30 8.61 -11.70
N MET A 695 17.43 9.48 -11.19
CA MET A 695 17.67 10.21 -9.93
C MET A 695 17.82 9.27 -8.73
N LYS A 696 16.97 8.23 -8.62
CA LYS A 696 17.10 7.20 -7.59
C LYS A 696 18.46 6.48 -7.71
N GLU A 697 18.89 6.18 -8.93
CA GLU A 697 20.14 5.48 -9.19
C GLU A 697 21.39 6.34 -8.92
N LEU A 698 21.37 7.63 -9.27
CA LEU A 698 22.41 8.59 -8.90
C LEU A 698 22.56 8.65 -7.36
N GLU A 699 21.45 8.78 -6.64
CA GLU A 699 21.43 8.82 -5.17
C GLU A 699 21.98 7.53 -4.56
N ALA A 700 21.51 6.37 -5.06
CA ALA A 700 22.01 5.07 -4.63
C ALA A 700 23.51 4.92 -4.89
N TYR A 701 24.02 5.40 -6.03
CA TYR A 701 25.43 5.36 -6.36
C TYR A 701 26.26 6.27 -5.45
N CYS A 702 25.80 7.49 -5.14
CA CYS A 702 26.49 8.39 -4.21
C CYS A 702 26.69 7.73 -2.84
N LEU A 703 25.64 7.09 -2.30
CA LEU A 703 25.73 6.34 -1.04
C LEU A 703 26.70 5.14 -1.11
N ARG A 704 26.71 4.41 -2.24
CA ARG A 704 27.68 3.32 -2.47
C ARG A 704 29.12 3.86 -2.56
N LEU A 705 29.31 4.98 -3.25
CA LEU A 705 30.60 5.65 -3.40
C LEU A 705 31.14 6.10 -2.04
N ALA A 706 30.31 6.75 -1.22
CA ALA A 706 30.66 7.19 0.13
C ALA A 706 31.16 6.02 1.00
N ARG A 707 30.43 4.90 0.99
CA ARG A 707 30.85 3.68 1.70
C ARG A 707 32.16 3.11 1.16
N ARG A 708 32.32 3.00 -0.16
CA ARG A 708 33.55 2.51 -0.80
C ARG A 708 34.76 3.38 -0.45
N ARG A 709 34.57 4.69 -0.37
CA ARG A 709 35.59 5.69 -0.01
C ARG A 709 35.73 5.88 1.51
N LYS A 710 35.00 5.11 2.33
CA LYS A 710 35.03 5.14 3.80
C LYS A 710 34.65 6.48 4.44
N TYR A 711 33.79 7.26 3.79
CA TYR A 711 33.16 8.42 4.41
C TYR A 711 32.18 7.97 5.50
N ALA A 712 32.07 8.74 6.57
CA ALA A 712 31.16 8.51 7.68
C ALA A 712 29.69 8.79 7.30
N GLY A 713 29.43 9.60 6.28
CA GLY A 713 28.08 9.87 5.82
C GLY A 713 27.97 10.72 4.56
N VAL A 714 26.72 10.99 4.15
CA VAL A 714 26.36 11.90 3.06
C VAL A 714 25.41 12.96 3.58
N PHE A 715 25.71 14.24 3.33
CA PHE A 715 24.89 15.40 3.65
C PHE A 715 24.34 16.01 2.36
N THR A 716 23.09 16.46 2.37
CA THR A 716 22.45 17.08 1.19
C THR A 716 21.34 18.05 1.61
N THR A 717 21.06 19.05 0.76
CA THR A 717 19.96 20.00 0.95
C THR A 717 18.96 19.86 -0.19
N ASN A 718 17.76 19.36 0.13
CA ASN A 718 16.74 19.03 -0.85
C ASN A 718 15.69 20.12 -0.96
N THR A 719 15.64 20.79 -2.10
CA THR A 719 14.65 21.84 -2.41
C THR A 719 13.55 21.36 -3.36
N SER A 720 13.68 20.17 -3.97
CA SER A 720 12.68 19.61 -4.87
C SER A 720 11.86 18.49 -4.18
N PRO A 721 10.54 18.37 -4.43
CA PRO A 721 9.74 17.28 -3.87
C PRO A 721 10.25 15.87 -4.24
N LEU A 722 10.83 15.70 -5.43
CA LEU A 722 11.40 14.43 -5.87
C LEU A 722 12.61 14.04 -5.03
N THR A 723 13.57 14.95 -4.83
CA THR A 723 14.77 14.66 -4.03
C THR A 723 14.46 14.53 -2.54
N GLN A 724 13.43 15.22 -2.04
CA GLN A 724 12.91 15.01 -0.67
C GLN A 724 12.35 13.60 -0.48
N GLN A 725 11.52 13.12 -1.41
CA GLN A 725 11.00 11.75 -1.38
C GLN A 725 12.11 10.71 -1.51
N LEU A 726 13.11 10.95 -2.37
CA LEU A 726 14.26 10.06 -2.50
C LEU A 726 15.09 10.02 -1.21
N ALA A 727 15.32 11.16 -0.57
CA ALA A 727 16.02 11.23 0.71
C ALA A 727 15.29 10.39 1.79
N GLU A 728 13.95 10.42 1.81
CA GLU A 728 13.14 9.55 2.68
C GLU A 728 13.31 8.06 2.33
N VAL A 729 13.28 7.71 1.04
CA VAL A 729 13.48 6.33 0.54
C VAL A 729 14.85 5.77 0.94
N PHE A 730 15.92 6.57 0.81
CA PHE A 730 17.27 6.17 1.20
C PHE A 730 17.54 6.34 2.71
N GLY A 731 16.57 6.89 3.43
CA GLY A 731 16.56 7.04 4.87
C GLY A 731 17.64 8.01 5.35
N TYR A 732 17.79 9.14 4.67
CA TYR A 732 18.39 10.33 5.23
C TYR A 732 17.54 10.82 6.41
N LYS A 733 18.18 11.33 7.46
CA LYS A 733 17.53 11.99 8.58
C LYS A 733 17.43 13.49 8.27
N PRO A 734 16.23 14.10 8.23
CA PRO A 734 16.12 15.54 8.14
C PRO A 734 16.70 16.16 9.43
N ILE A 735 17.65 17.08 9.26
CA ILE A 735 18.25 17.87 10.35
C ILE A 735 17.49 19.17 10.49
N MET A 736 17.20 19.84 9.38
CA MET A 736 16.52 21.13 9.37
C MET A 736 15.57 21.22 8.19
N THR A 737 14.41 21.83 8.41
CA THR A 737 13.42 22.14 7.39
C THR A 737 13.16 23.64 7.41
N TYR A 738 13.33 24.30 6.28
CA TYR A 738 13.20 25.75 6.15
C TYR A 738 12.21 26.10 5.04
N ARG A 739 11.31 27.07 5.29
CA ARG A 739 10.38 27.57 4.28
C ARG A 739 11.09 28.59 3.39
N MET A 740 11.21 28.29 2.09
CA MET A 740 12.08 29.06 1.19
C MET A 740 11.68 30.54 1.10
N ASN A 741 10.38 30.83 1.10
CA ASN A 741 9.85 32.19 0.99
C ASN A 741 10.10 33.09 2.22
N ARG A 742 10.63 32.54 3.31
CA ARG A 742 11.07 33.31 4.49
C ARG A 742 12.51 33.82 4.39
N TYR A 743 13.27 33.38 3.40
CA TYR A 743 14.66 33.81 3.23
C TYR A 743 14.75 35.29 2.86
N CYS A 744 15.62 36.01 3.56
CA CYS A 744 16.03 37.37 3.25
C CYS A 744 17.54 37.36 2.99
N ALA A 745 17.94 37.77 1.79
CA ALA A 745 19.33 37.85 1.40
C ALA A 745 20.08 38.94 2.20
N PRO A 746 21.43 38.88 2.31
CA PRO A 746 22.21 39.86 3.06
C PRO A 746 22.04 41.32 2.61
N ASP A 747 21.68 41.53 1.34
CA ASP A 747 21.39 42.84 0.76
C ASP A 747 19.95 43.33 0.99
N GLY A 748 19.14 42.57 1.75
CA GLY A 748 17.76 42.87 2.09
C GLY A 748 16.73 42.42 1.04
N THR A 749 17.15 41.79 -0.05
CA THR A 749 16.24 41.27 -1.07
C THR A 749 15.61 39.93 -0.65
N LYS A 750 14.40 39.64 -1.12
CA LYS A 750 13.71 38.35 -0.87
C LYS A 750 13.54 37.55 -2.16
N PRO A 751 14.60 36.82 -2.59
CA PRO A 751 14.62 36.19 -3.91
C PRO A 751 13.61 35.05 -4.08
N PHE A 752 13.06 34.53 -2.98
CA PHE A 752 12.09 33.43 -2.98
C PHE A 752 10.70 33.84 -2.49
N GLU A 753 10.38 35.14 -2.41
CA GLU A 753 9.11 35.65 -1.86
C GLU A 753 7.88 35.13 -2.64
N GLU A 754 8.00 34.96 -3.95
CA GLU A 754 6.91 34.45 -4.82
C GLU A 754 6.75 32.92 -4.76
N VAL A 755 7.61 32.21 -4.03
CA VAL A 755 7.53 30.76 -3.88
C VAL A 755 6.42 30.40 -2.88
N SER A 756 5.63 29.37 -3.19
CA SER A 756 4.54 28.88 -2.33
C SER A 756 4.98 28.62 -0.88
N ASP A 757 4.09 28.92 0.08
CA ASP A 757 4.27 28.62 1.52
C ASP A 757 4.58 27.16 1.85
N ASN A 758 4.26 26.25 0.92
CA ASN A 758 4.50 24.81 1.06
C ASN A 758 5.86 24.37 0.51
N GLN A 759 6.65 25.25 -0.11
CA GLN A 759 7.98 24.91 -0.62
C GLN A 759 9.02 24.93 0.48
N LEU A 760 9.66 23.78 0.71
CA LEU A 760 10.62 23.56 1.78
C LEU A 760 12.02 23.28 1.22
N ALA A 761 13.04 23.79 1.90
CA ALA A 761 14.42 23.32 1.80
C ALA A 761 14.70 22.41 3.01
N ILE A 762 15.06 21.15 2.76
CA ILE A 762 15.28 20.15 3.81
C ILE A 762 16.73 19.69 3.80
N CYS A 763 17.50 20.15 4.79
CA CYS A 763 18.87 19.69 5.03
C CYS A 763 18.82 18.32 5.69
N SER A 764 19.46 17.32 5.09
CA SER A 764 19.34 15.93 5.49
C SER A 764 20.70 15.24 5.54
N LEU A 765 20.87 14.31 6.47
CA LEU A 765 22.12 13.56 6.69
C LEU A 765 21.90 12.06 6.72
N LYS A 766 22.80 11.32 6.08
CA LYS A 766 22.86 9.87 6.11
C LYS A 766 24.22 9.39 6.64
N MET A 767 24.26 8.86 7.86
CA MET A 767 25.48 8.27 8.43
C MET A 767 25.60 6.76 8.17
N PHE A 768 26.83 6.27 8.07
CA PHE A 768 27.21 4.86 7.85
C PHE A 768 27.96 4.31 9.07
N GLY A 769 27.26 4.04 10.17
CA GLY A 769 27.83 3.46 11.38
C GLY A 769 27.05 3.87 12.64
N PRO A 770 27.30 3.22 13.80
CA PRO A 770 26.77 3.72 15.06
C PRO A 770 27.38 5.09 15.33
N ALA A 771 26.52 6.08 15.58
CA ALA A 771 26.90 7.44 15.97
C ALA A 771 27.59 7.42 17.34
N LYS A 772 28.83 6.91 17.40
CA LYS A 772 29.78 7.31 18.43
C LYS A 772 30.41 8.58 17.91
N TYR A 773 30.29 9.64 18.69
CA TYR A 773 30.70 11.02 18.45
C TYR A 773 29.58 11.97 17.96
N ILE A 774 29.05 12.67 18.97
CA ILE A 774 28.56 14.06 18.95
C ILE A 774 27.16 14.26 18.35
N PHE A 775 26.14 13.92 19.15
CA PHE A 775 25.15 14.93 19.48
C PHE A 775 25.36 15.22 20.97
N ARG A 776 25.67 16.47 21.34
CA ARG A 776 25.58 16.88 22.74
C ARG A 776 24.11 16.84 23.08
N ASP A 777 23.69 15.80 23.79
CA ASP A 777 22.48 15.81 24.59
C ASP A 777 22.63 16.93 25.62
N ASP A 778 22.17 18.13 25.28
CA ASP A 778 21.69 19.18 26.19
C ASP A 778 21.43 20.47 25.41
N GLN A 779 20.20 20.65 24.94
CA GLN A 779 19.35 21.84 25.20
C GLN A 779 18.21 21.91 24.19
N CYS A 780 17.02 21.80 24.75
CA CYS A 780 15.79 22.29 24.17
C CYS A 780 15.91 23.81 23.95
N CYS A 781 16.30 24.24 22.75
CA CYS A 781 16.15 25.62 22.31
C CYS A 781 15.49 25.62 20.94
N ARG A 782 14.20 25.98 20.93
CA ARG A 782 13.53 26.53 19.76
C ARG A 782 14.40 27.66 19.21
N LEU A 783 15.05 27.43 18.07
CA LEU A 783 15.49 28.50 17.20
C LEU A 783 14.23 29.09 16.55
N ASN A 784 13.54 29.94 17.30
CA ASN A 784 12.76 31.02 16.73
C ASN A 784 13.78 31.96 16.08
N ILE A 785 13.93 31.86 14.77
CA ILE A 785 14.45 32.95 13.95
C ILE A 785 13.30 33.39 13.07
N TYR A 786 13.01 34.70 13.15
CA TYR A 786 11.93 35.43 12.50
C TYR A 786 11.84 35.15 10.99
#